data_AF-A0A7J6HWB4-F1
#
_entry.id   AF-A0A7J6HWB4-F1
#
_cell.length_a   1.000
_cell.length_b   1.000
_cell.length_c   1.000
_cell.angle_alpha   90.00
_cell.angle_beta   90.00
_cell.angle_gamma   90.00
#
_symmetry.space_group_name_H-M   'P 1'
#
loop_
_entity.id
_entity.type
_entity.pdbx_description
1 polymer ?
#
loop_
_entity_poly.entity_id
_entity_poly.type
_entity_poly.pdbx_seq_one_letter_code
_entity_poly.pdbx_strand_id
1 'polypeptide(L)'
;MRAQTRRKNYLLHSQYLRTGTEADVQTFGPREPAAEVQAENHPLPSMEAMNRGKEKMQSVDAITRGKEKLPFLTDGENHGNLHPKQISPNFMGAGLSSHTLASMKKKMMGRISTRTAMAMLLLFALFSISSVHSFYLPGVAPRDFQSFKMREEKSCTVACKTKLDAEAAKNFKEKIDDEYRANMILDNLPVAVLRKRMDGSQSKTYEHGFRVGFKGNYAGSKEEKYFINNHLSFRVMYHKDPETDNARIVGFEVTPNSINHEYKEWNEKNPQLVTCNKDTKNLLPGSTVPQEVDADKEVIFTYDVSFMESDIKWASRWDTYLLMNDDQIHWFSIINSLMIVLFLSGMVAMIMMRTLYKDISNYNQLETQDEAQEETGWKLVHGDAFRAPVNSSLLCVYVGTGVQIFAMTLVTNIFALLGFLSPSNRGGLMTAMVLLWVFMGLFAGYSSARLYKMFKGTEWKRNTLKTAFMFPGILFAVFFVLNALIWGEQSSGAVPFGTMFALVCLWFGISVPLVFVGSYLGFKKPAIEDPVKTNKIPRQIPEQAWYMQPVFSILIGGILPFGAVFIELFFILTSIWLNQFYYIFGFLFIVFVILLITCAEITIVLCYFQLCSEDYHWWWRAYLTAGSSALYLFLYSVFYFFTKLEITKFVSGVLYFGYMIIVSYAFFVLTGTIGFYACFWFVRKIYSSVKID
;
A
#
# COMPACT_ATOMS: atom_id res chain seq x y z
N MET A 1 8.85 12.89 32.80
CA MET A 1 9.54 12.02 31.80
C MET A 1 8.85 11.99 30.43
N ARG A 2 7.55 11.68 30.28
CA ARG A 2 6.87 11.61 28.96
C ARG A 2 6.84 12.92 28.14
N ALA A 3 6.90 14.10 28.77
CA ALA A 3 6.97 15.39 28.07
C ALA A 3 8.39 15.73 27.53
N GLN A 4 9.45 15.24 28.18
CA GLN A 4 10.83 15.43 27.71
C GLN A 4 11.17 14.53 26.52
N THR A 5 10.56 13.35 26.43
CA THR A 5 10.68 12.46 25.26
C THR A 5 9.99 13.08 24.03
N ARG A 6 8.88 13.81 24.20
CA ARG A 6 8.18 14.53 23.10
C ARG A 6 9.04 15.65 22.49
N ARG A 7 9.84 16.36 23.30
CA ARG A 7 10.73 17.43 22.83
C ARG A 7 11.99 16.91 22.11
N LYS A 8 12.55 15.78 22.56
CA LYS A 8 13.72 15.15 21.91
C LYS A 8 13.40 14.57 20.53
N ASN A 9 12.22 13.99 20.34
CA ASN A 9 11.83 13.41 19.05
C ASN A 9 11.52 14.47 17.97
N TYR A 10 11.05 15.66 18.35
CA TYR A 10 10.89 16.78 17.42
C TYR A 10 12.23 17.34 16.92
N LEU A 11 13.27 17.35 17.78
CA LEU A 11 14.61 17.82 17.42
C LEU A 11 15.35 16.85 16.47
N LEU A 12 15.20 15.53 16.67
CA LEU A 12 15.75 14.52 15.76
C LEU A 12 15.09 14.56 14.37
N HIS A 13 13.78 14.84 14.31
CA HIS A 13 13.07 14.97 13.04
C HIS A 13 13.45 16.26 12.27
N SER A 14 13.84 17.32 12.99
CA SER A 14 14.35 18.57 12.39
C SER A 14 15.79 18.48 11.88
N GLN A 15 16.64 17.64 12.48
CA GLN A 15 18.04 17.48 12.07
C GLN A 15 18.19 16.65 10.78
N TYR A 16 17.30 15.69 10.53
CA TYR A 16 17.33 14.90 9.30
C TYR A 16 16.89 15.68 8.05
N LEU A 17 16.20 16.82 8.23
CA LEU A 17 15.70 17.68 7.15
C LEU A 17 16.59 18.91 6.87
N ARG A 18 17.69 19.12 7.64
CA ARG A 18 18.54 20.32 7.54
C ARG A 18 19.94 20.11 6.96
N THR A 19 20.34 18.88 6.62
CA THR A 19 21.62 18.63 5.93
C THR A 19 21.41 18.72 4.43
N GLY A 20 21.24 19.94 3.93
CA GLY A 20 21.06 20.13 2.50
C GLY A 20 20.65 21.52 2.08
N THR A 21 21.21 22.58 2.67
CA THR A 21 21.41 23.89 2.01
C THR A 21 22.03 24.90 2.97
N GLU A 22 22.83 25.79 2.37
CA GLU A 22 23.24 27.13 2.83
C GLU A 22 24.48 27.23 3.76
N ALA A 23 25.59 27.50 3.06
CA ALA A 23 26.58 28.47 3.48
C ALA A 23 25.91 29.82 3.73
N ASP A 24 26.27 30.50 4.82
CA ASP A 24 26.08 31.94 4.87
C ASP A 24 27.10 32.68 5.73
N VAL A 25 27.39 33.87 5.24
CA VAL A 25 28.33 34.90 5.68
C VAL A 25 27.95 35.41 7.07
N GLN A 26 28.94 35.51 7.98
CA GLN A 26 28.78 36.13 9.30
C GLN A 26 29.58 37.44 9.42
N THR A 27 28.89 38.49 9.88
CA THR A 27 29.49 39.75 10.36
C THR A 27 29.15 40.01 11.84
N PHE A 28 30.22 40.09 12.63
CA PHE A 28 30.52 40.92 13.82
C PHE A 28 29.59 41.02 15.06
N GLY A 29 30.17 40.65 16.22
CA GLY A 29 30.15 41.45 17.46
C GLY A 29 29.98 40.65 18.78
N PRO A 30 30.46 41.17 19.94
CA PRO A 30 31.78 40.80 20.47
C PRO A 30 31.84 40.37 21.97
N ARG A 31 33.06 39.97 22.39
CA ARG A 31 33.71 40.00 23.74
C ARG A 31 33.59 38.80 24.72
N GLU A 32 34.67 37.99 24.73
CA GLU A 32 35.72 37.81 25.79
C GLU A 32 35.39 37.48 27.27
N PRO A 33 36.35 36.98 28.12
CA PRO A 33 37.70 36.43 27.85
C PRO A 33 38.14 35.19 28.69
N ALA A 34 39.37 34.72 28.38
CA ALA A 34 40.45 34.19 29.25
C ALA A 34 40.50 32.69 29.62
N ALA A 35 41.54 31.98 29.13
CA ALA A 35 42.79 31.71 29.87
C ALA A 35 43.79 30.89 29.01
N GLU A 36 45.06 31.33 29.03
CA GLU A 36 46.24 30.80 28.31
C GLU A 36 46.82 29.51 28.92
N VAL A 37 47.43 28.65 28.09
CA VAL A 37 48.69 27.93 28.39
C VAL A 37 49.49 27.65 27.08
N GLN A 38 50.68 28.26 26.99
CA GLN A 38 51.99 27.88 26.37
C GLN A 38 52.04 26.73 25.32
N ALA A 39 52.55 26.82 24.09
CA ALA A 39 53.82 27.31 23.48
C ALA A 39 54.73 26.14 23.03
N GLU A 40 54.93 25.96 21.70
CA GLU A 40 56.23 25.74 21.01
C GLU A 40 56.07 25.39 19.49
N ASN A 41 56.51 26.32 18.63
CA ASN A 41 57.38 26.25 17.42
C ASN A 41 57.57 24.88 16.70
N HIS A 42 57.61 24.72 15.36
CA HIS A 42 57.98 25.57 14.20
C HIS A 42 57.57 24.83 12.85
N PRO A 43 57.85 25.31 11.61
CA PRO A 43 56.83 25.60 10.59
C PRO A 43 56.85 24.72 9.31
N LEU A 44 55.76 24.80 8.53
CA LEU A 44 55.68 24.40 7.12
C LEU A 44 55.72 25.67 6.23
N PRO A 45 56.51 25.70 5.13
CA PRO A 45 56.58 26.84 4.24
C PRO A 45 55.53 26.82 3.13
N SER A 46 55.39 28.02 2.58
CA SER A 46 54.43 28.60 1.66
C SER A 46 54.40 28.09 0.21
N MET A 47 53.21 28.32 -0.36
CA MET A 47 52.82 28.64 -1.73
C MET A 47 53.86 29.04 -2.79
N GLU A 48 53.40 28.83 -4.04
CA GLU A 48 53.73 29.52 -5.31
C GLU A 48 54.87 28.98 -6.17
N ALA A 49 54.50 28.14 -7.15
CA ALA A 49 55.09 28.19 -8.48
C ALA A 49 54.14 27.61 -9.55
N MET A 50 53.70 28.50 -10.45
CA MET A 50 53.82 28.34 -11.89
C MET A 50 52.65 27.73 -12.69
N ASN A 51 51.79 28.66 -13.14
CA ASN A 51 51.25 28.70 -14.50
C ASN A 51 52.30 28.29 -15.55
N ARG A 52 51.98 27.32 -16.41
CA ARG A 52 52.54 27.21 -17.76
C ARG A 52 51.71 26.28 -18.66
N GLY A 53 51.28 26.79 -19.82
CA GLY A 53 51.23 25.99 -21.05
C GLY A 53 49.88 25.78 -21.73
N LYS A 54 49.35 26.80 -22.40
CA LYS A 54 48.50 26.67 -23.59
C LYS A 54 49.38 26.51 -24.85
N GLU A 55 48.89 25.70 -25.80
CA GLU A 55 49.06 25.73 -27.27
C GLU A 55 50.41 25.40 -27.96
N LYS A 56 50.40 24.32 -28.77
CA LYS A 56 50.80 24.20 -30.19
C LYS A 56 50.54 22.74 -30.66
N MET A 57 49.60 22.42 -31.57
CA MET A 57 49.53 22.67 -33.03
C MET A 57 50.46 21.73 -33.83
N GLN A 58 49.90 20.64 -34.39
CA GLN A 58 49.57 20.40 -35.82
C GLN A 58 50.74 20.08 -36.76
N SER A 59 50.56 18.97 -37.49
CA SER A 59 50.76 18.74 -38.95
C SER A 59 51.04 17.23 -39.14
N VAL A 60 50.57 16.52 -40.18
CA VAL A 60 50.52 16.86 -41.61
C VAL A 60 49.40 16.07 -42.31
N ASP A 61 48.75 16.75 -43.25
CA ASP A 61 47.77 16.29 -44.24
C ASP A 61 48.30 15.25 -45.25
N ALA A 62 47.38 14.44 -45.81
CA ALA A 62 47.57 13.85 -47.14
C ALA A 62 46.24 13.78 -47.94
N ILE A 63 46.02 14.83 -48.72
CA ILE A 63 45.76 14.83 -50.18
C ILE A 63 44.42 14.26 -50.72
N THR A 64 43.67 15.22 -51.26
CA THR A 64 42.61 15.26 -52.28
C THR A 64 42.76 14.34 -53.50
N ARG A 65 41.64 13.83 -54.02
CA ARG A 65 41.30 13.81 -55.48
C ARG A 65 39.86 13.33 -55.79
N GLY A 66 39.03 14.25 -56.29
CA GLY A 66 38.44 14.16 -57.64
C GLY A 66 37.07 13.47 -57.87
N LYS A 67 36.14 14.30 -58.40
CA LYS A 67 35.15 13.99 -59.49
C LYS A 67 33.94 13.12 -59.11
N GLU A 68 32.72 13.29 -59.61
CA GLU A 68 32.05 14.18 -60.57
C GLU A 68 30.55 13.82 -60.54
N LYS A 69 29.70 14.71 -61.07
CA LYS A 69 28.31 14.53 -61.58
C LYS A 69 27.12 14.72 -60.62
N LEU A 70 26.60 15.94 -60.65
CA LEU A 70 25.16 16.26 -60.75
C LEU A 70 24.62 15.89 -62.17
N PRO A 71 23.29 15.80 -62.35
CA PRO A 71 22.48 16.95 -62.83
C PRO A 71 21.23 17.17 -61.95
N PHE A 72 20.93 18.38 -61.48
CA PHE A 72 20.36 19.56 -62.17
C PHE A 72 18.85 19.51 -62.42
N LEU A 73 18.23 20.66 -62.10
CA LEU A 73 16.92 21.23 -62.47
C LEU A 73 15.92 21.28 -61.30
N THR A 74 15.33 22.41 -60.89
CA THR A 74 15.51 23.83 -61.22
C THR A 74 14.73 24.66 -60.19
N ASP A 75 15.15 25.91 -60.05
CA ASP A 75 14.63 26.97 -59.19
C ASP A 75 13.16 27.38 -59.40
N GLY A 76 12.62 28.06 -58.40
CA GLY A 76 11.33 28.76 -58.44
C GLY A 76 11.03 29.49 -57.12
N GLU A 77 11.73 30.60 -56.91
CA GLU A 77 11.56 31.59 -55.84
C GLU A 77 10.11 32.13 -55.73
N ASN A 78 9.62 32.44 -54.51
CA ASN A 78 9.66 33.81 -53.97
C ASN A 78 8.84 34.02 -52.67
N HIS A 79 9.51 34.72 -51.75
CA HIS A 79 9.08 35.66 -50.69
C HIS A 79 7.64 35.65 -50.14
N GLY A 80 7.40 35.78 -48.83
CA GLY A 80 8.31 36.19 -47.76
C GLY A 80 7.64 36.36 -46.39
N ASN A 81 8.50 36.86 -45.49
CA ASN A 81 8.29 37.40 -44.14
C ASN A 81 8.42 36.47 -42.92
N LEU A 82 9.69 36.45 -42.46
CA LEU A 82 10.25 36.30 -41.10
C LEU A 82 9.46 37.10 -40.04
N HIS A 83 9.44 36.81 -38.72
CA HIS A 83 10.42 36.36 -37.71
C HIS A 83 9.64 35.95 -36.41
N PRO A 84 10.26 35.48 -35.31
CA PRO A 84 11.32 34.48 -35.14
C PRO A 84 10.92 33.34 -34.16
N LYS A 85 11.53 32.18 -34.35
CA LYS A 85 11.57 31.06 -33.40
C LYS A 85 12.27 31.49 -32.10
N GLN A 86 11.66 31.19 -30.95
CA GLN A 86 12.41 30.95 -29.72
C GLN A 86 12.62 29.44 -29.53
N ILE A 87 13.83 29.15 -29.08
CA ILE A 87 14.52 27.88 -29.08
C ILE A 87 14.11 27.07 -27.85
N SER A 88 13.69 25.82 -28.06
CA SER A 88 13.70 24.77 -27.02
C SER A 88 15.14 24.43 -26.63
N PRO A 89 15.37 24.07 -25.36
CA PRO A 89 16.20 22.91 -25.04
C PRO A 89 15.28 21.72 -24.74
N ASN A 90 15.31 20.75 -25.65
CA ASN A 90 14.79 19.40 -25.44
C ASN A 90 15.68 18.60 -24.48
N PHE A 91 15.08 17.50 -23.99
CA PHE A 91 15.68 16.26 -23.48
C PHE A 91 16.06 16.20 -21.98
N MET A 92 15.13 15.69 -21.17
CA MET A 92 15.10 14.26 -20.82
C MET A 92 13.74 13.89 -20.21
N GLY A 93 12.91 13.22 -20.99
CA GLY A 93 11.62 12.69 -20.58
C GLY A 93 11.19 11.66 -21.61
N ALA A 94 11.76 10.46 -21.54
CA ALA A 94 11.34 9.34 -22.37
C ALA A 94 10.01 8.77 -21.84
N GLY A 95 8.92 9.51 -22.05
CA GLY A 95 7.57 8.98 -21.94
C GLY A 95 7.25 8.17 -23.19
N LEU A 96 6.91 6.89 -23.05
CA LEU A 96 6.35 6.11 -24.15
C LEU A 96 5.10 6.82 -24.69
N SER A 97 5.04 7.04 -26.00
CA SER A 97 3.89 7.67 -26.62
C SER A 97 2.65 6.78 -26.51
N SER A 98 1.46 7.39 -26.47
CA SER A 98 0.16 6.70 -26.45
C SER A 98 0.02 5.64 -27.56
N HIS A 99 0.71 5.84 -28.68
CA HIS A 99 0.78 4.91 -29.81
C HIS A 99 1.61 3.65 -29.51
N THR A 100 2.66 3.76 -28.70
CA THR A 100 3.49 2.62 -28.29
C THR A 100 2.75 1.75 -27.26
N LEU A 101 2.02 2.38 -26.34
CA LEU A 101 1.18 1.69 -25.35
C LEU A 101 0.02 0.94 -26.03
N ALA A 102 -0.63 1.55 -27.04
CA ALA A 102 -1.69 0.90 -27.82
C ALA A 102 -1.17 -0.28 -28.66
N SER A 103 0.04 -0.16 -29.23
CA SER A 103 0.71 -1.24 -29.95
C SER A 103 1.11 -2.39 -29.03
N MET A 104 1.63 -2.09 -27.83
CA MET A 104 1.91 -3.10 -26.79
C MET A 104 0.62 -3.78 -26.31
N LYS A 105 -0.47 -3.04 -26.11
CA LYS A 105 -1.79 -3.59 -25.73
C LYS A 105 -2.32 -4.56 -26.80
N LYS A 106 -2.16 -4.23 -28.08
CA LYS A 106 -2.56 -5.07 -29.22
C LYS A 106 -1.67 -6.31 -29.36
N LYS A 107 -0.36 -6.18 -29.12
CA LYS A 107 0.62 -7.28 -29.19
C LYS A 107 0.55 -8.23 -27.99
N MET A 108 0.19 -7.72 -26.81
CA MET A 108 -0.03 -8.49 -25.59
C MET A 108 -1.38 -9.23 -25.62
N MET A 109 -2.42 -8.66 -26.23
CA MET A 109 -3.70 -9.34 -26.46
C MET A 109 -3.63 -10.45 -27.53
N GLY A 110 -2.69 -10.37 -28.49
CA GLY A 110 -2.54 -11.37 -29.56
C GLY A 110 -1.95 -12.71 -29.15
N ARG A 111 -1.54 -12.90 -27.88
CA ARG A 111 -0.87 -14.12 -27.38
C ARG A 111 -1.63 -14.85 -26.26
N ILE A 112 -2.90 -14.54 -26.08
CA ILE A 112 -3.73 -15.10 -25.03
C ILE A 112 -4.57 -16.22 -25.65
N SER A 113 -4.41 -17.46 -25.19
CA SER A 113 -5.26 -18.59 -25.61
C SER A 113 -6.73 -18.22 -25.48
N THR A 114 -7.57 -18.66 -26.41
CA THR A 114 -9.03 -18.48 -26.38
C THR A 114 -9.65 -18.89 -25.03
N ARG A 115 -9.05 -19.86 -24.32
CA ARG A 115 -9.47 -20.26 -22.96
C ARG A 115 -9.14 -19.23 -21.89
N THR A 116 -7.97 -18.59 -21.95
CA THR A 116 -7.59 -17.50 -21.02
C THR A 116 -8.33 -16.21 -21.33
N ALA A 117 -8.60 -15.92 -22.61
CA ALA A 117 -9.44 -14.80 -23.00
C ALA A 117 -10.88 -14.97 -22.52
N MET A 118 -11.44 -16.18 -22.63
CA MET A 118 -12.79 -16.49 -22.14
C MET A 118 -12.89 -16.49 -20.61
N ALA A 119 -11.85 -16.96 -19.90
CA ALA A 119 -11.77 -16.85 -18.44
C ALA A 119 -11.65 -15.39 -17.98
N MET A 120 -10.86 -14.57 -18.68
CA MET A 120 -10.79 -13.13 -18.40
C MET A 120 -12.10 -12.42 -18.74
N LEU A 121 -12.80 -12.80 -19.81
CA LEU A 121 -14.13 -12.29 -20.15
C LEU A 121 -15.19 -12.69 -19.13
N LEU A 122 -15.15 -13.92 -18.61
CA LEU A 122 -16.04 -14.38 -17.54
C LEU A 122 -15.75 -13.63 -16.23
N LEU A 123 -14.48 -13.46 -15.86
CA LEU A 123 -14.08 -12.63 -14.72
C LEU A 123 -14.53 -11.18 -14.92
N PHE A 124 -14.29 -10.60 -16.10
CA PHE A 124 -14.69 -9.23 -16.44
C PHE A 124 -16.23 -9.06 -16.42
N ALA A 125 -16.98 -10.04 -16.91
CA ALA A 125 -18.45 -10.06 -16.82
C ALA A 125 -18.93 -10.15 -15.37
N LEU A 126 -18.29 -10.98 -14.52
CA LEU A 126 -18.59 -11.05 -13.09
C LEU A 126 -18.26 -9.73 -12.34
N PHE A 127 -17.18 -9.05 -12.73
CA PHE A 127 -16.84 -7.70 -12.25
C PHE A 127 -17.81 -6.62 -12.76
N SER A 128 -18.40 -6.82 -13.94
CA SER A 128 -19.37 -5.88 -14.53
C SER A 128 -20.80 -6.06 -13.99
N ILE A 129 -21.14 -7.25 -13.48
CA ILE A 129 -22.44 -7.51 -12.82
C ILE A 129 -22.46 -6.91 -11.41
N SER A 130 -21.30 -6.83 -10.74
CA SER A 130 -21.17 -6.27 -9.38
C SER A 130 -21.10 -4.75 -9.32
N SER A 131 -20.82 -4.07 -10.43
CA SER A 131 -20.86 -2.59 -10.50
C SER A 131 -22.29 -2.03 -10.54
N VAL A 132 -23.31 -2.84 -10.80
CA VAL A 132 -24.71 -2.40 -10.79
C VAL A 132 -25.30 -2.37 -9.38
N HIS A 133 -24.74 -3.18 -8.46
CA HIS A 133 -25.03 -3.13 -7.03
C HIS A 133 -23.72 -3.37 -6.30
N SER A 134 -22.94 -2.31 -6.04
CA SER A 134 -21.89 -2.39 -5.02
C SER A 134 -22.52 -3.01 -3.79
N PHE A 135 -21.96 -4.14 -3.34
CA PHE A 135 -22.41 -4.82 -2.13
C PHE A 135 -22.15 -3.85 -0.98
N TYR A 136 -23.16 -3.02 -0.68
CA TYR A 136 -23.15 -2.25 0.55
C TYR A 136 -23.08 -3.28 1.65
N LEU A 137 -21.97 -3.32 2.38
CA LEU A 137 -22.04 -3.67 3.78
C LEU A 137 -23.08 -2.69 4.35
N PRO A 138 -24.32 -3.15 4.64
CA PRO A 138 -25.32 -2.29 5.24
C PRO A 138 -24.75 -1.88 6.60
N GLY A 139 -25.07 -0.68 7.09
CA GLY A 139 -24.49 -0.14 8.34
C GLY A 139 -23.73 1.18 8.13
N VAL A 140 -23.19 1.43 6.94
CA VAL A 140 -22.50 2.71 6.59
C VAL A 140 -23.24 3.50 5.51
N ALA A 141 -24.54 3.26 5.32
CA ALA A 141 -25.35 4.08 4.44
C ALA A 141 -25.48 5.49 5.07
N PRO A 142 -25.07 6.57 4.38
CA PRO A 142 -25.33 7.91 4.84
C PRO A 142 -26.84 8.07 5.00
N ARG A 143 -27.32 8.56 6.16
CA ARG A 143 -28.69 9.07 6.19
C ARG A 143 -28.72 10.32 5.33
N ASP A 144 -29.73 10.44 4.48
CA ASP A 144 -29.95 11.66 3.71
C ASP A 144 -30.15 12.82 4.68
N PHE A 145 -29.15 13.70 4.75
CA PHE A 145 -29.16 14.85 5.65
C PHE A 145 -30.15 15.90 5.15
N GLN A 146 -30.07 16.25 3.85
CA GLN A 146 -30.98 17.18 3.20
C GLN A 146 -30.84 17.10 1.67
N SER A 147 -31.95 17.27 0.93
CA SER A 147 -31.91 17.40 -0.53
C SER A 147 -31.99 18.87 -0.95
N PHE A 148 -31.18 19.24 -1.94
CA PHE A 148 -31.25 20.55 -2.58
C PHE A 148 -31.26 20.37 -4.10
N LYS A 149 -31.91 21.30 -4.81
CA LYS A 149 -32.01 21.28 -6.26
C LYS A 149 -30.70 21.78 -6.85
N MET A 150 -30.27 21.14 -7.93
CA MET A 150 -29.03 21.50 -8.61
C MET A 150 -29.14 22.91 -9.19
N ARG A 151 -28.09 23.73 -9.03
CA ARG A 151 -28.02 25.15 -9.46
C ARG A 151 -29.00 26.10 -8.76
N GLU A 152 -29.67 25.65 -7.70
CA GLU A 152 -30.46 26.52 -6.84
C GLU A 152 -29.65 26.89 -5.60
N GLU A 153 -29.10 28.10 -5.58
CA GLU A 153 -28.33 28.59 -4.46
C GLU A 153 -29.22 28.76 -3.23
N LYS A 154 -28.72 28.31 -2.08
CA LYS A 154 -29.36 28.49 -0.78
C LYS A 154 -28.43 29.28 0.11
N SER A 155 -28.97 30.27 0.82
CA SER A 155 -28.20 31.06 1.79
C SER A 155 -28.91 31.01 3.14
N CYS A 156 -28.12 30.79 4.18
CA CYS A 156 -28.45 30.63 5.58
C CYS A 156 -29.77 29.86 5.80
N THR A 157 -29.81 28.66 5.24
CA THR A 157 -30.94 27.75 5.48
C THR A 157 -30.77 27.08 6.83
N VAL A 158 -31.80 27.14 7.66
CA VAL A 158 -31.81 26.47 8.97
C VAL A 158 -32.05 24.98 8.76
N ALA A 159 -31.13 24.14 9.24
CA ALA A 159 -31.26 22.69 9.22
C ALA A 159 -32.02 22.20 10.45
N CYS A 160 -31.57 22.59 11.65
CA CYS A 160 -32.26 22.26 12.89
C CYS A 160 -31.89 23.22 14.03
N LYS A 161 -32.73 23.23 15.06
CA LYS A 161 -32.48 23.88 16.35
C LYS A 161 -32.41 22.79 17.42
N THR A 162 -31.37 22.81 18.23
CA THR A 162 -31.23 21.89 19.35
C THR A 162 -30.81 22.64 20.61
N LYS A 163 -31.36 22.24 21.76
CA LYS A 163 -30.90 22.73 23.05
C LYS A 163 -29.95 21.69 23.63
N LEU A 164 -28.75 22.10 24.03
CA LEU A 164 -27.77 21.20 24.61
C LEU A 164 -28.10 20.97 26.08
N ASP A 165 -28.36 19.72 26.46
CA ASP A 165 -28.31 19.31 27.85
C ASP A 165 -26.85 19.16 28.32
N ALA A 166 -26.65 18.94 29.62
CA ALA A 166 -25.31 18.83 30.19
C ALA A 166 -24.51 17.64 29.61
N GLU A 167 -25.20 16.55 29.27
CA GLU A 167 -24.58 15.36 28.69
C GLU A 167 -24.13 15.59 27.24
N ALA A 168 -24.98 16.20 26.41
CA ALA A 168 -24.65 16.55 25.03
C ALA A 168 -23.55 17.60 24.96
N ALA A 169 -23.59 18.63 25.83
CA ALA A 169 -22.53 19.64 25.90
C ALA A 169 -21.19 18.99 26.25
N LYS A 170 -21.16 18.07 27.23
CA LYS A 170 -19.97 17.30 27.58
C LYS A 170 -19.48 16.44 26.40
N ASN A 171 -20.40 15.75 25.72
CA ASN A 171 -20.09 14.90 24.57
C ASN A 171 -19.50 15.70 23.40
N PHE A 172 -20.01 16.91 23.13
CA PHE A 172 -19.42 17.80 22.12
C PHE A 172 -18.04 18.30 22.53
N LYS A 173 -17.83 18.66 23.81
CA LYS A 173 -16.51 19.05 24.32
C LYS A 173 -15.48 17.92 24.14
N GLU A 174 -15.84 16.69 24.52
CA GLU A 174 -15.00 15.50 24.32
C GLU A 174 -14.71 15.23 22.84
N LYS A 175 -15.70 15.36 21.95
CA LYS A 175 -15.49 15.22 20.49
C LYS A 175 -14.57 16.30 19.92
N ILE A 176 -14.62 17.52 20.44
CA ILE A 176 -13.73 18.61 20.03
C ILE A 176 -12.30 18.34 20.51
N ASP A 177 -12.14 17.84 21.74
CA ASP A 177 -10.85 17.40 22.29
C ASP A 177 -10.20 16.30 21.44
N ASP A 178 -11.01 15.32 21.05
CA ASP A 178 -10.59 14.18 20.23
C ASP A 178 -10.48 14.51 18.73
N GLU A 179 -10.57 15.80 18.34
CA GLU A 179 -10.54 16.29 16.95
C GLU A 179 -11.52 15.58 15.98
N TYR A 180 -12.71 15.19 16.45
CA TYR A 180 -13.69 14.49 15.61
C TYR A 180 -14.04 15.31 14.35
N ARG A 181 -14.11 14.59 13.23
CA ARG A 181 -14.50 15.15 11.93
C ARG A 181 -15.86 14.59 11.50
N ALA A 182 -16.74 15.49 11.08
CA ALA A 182 -17.99 15.15 10.42
C ALA A 182 -17.72 14.92 8.93
N ASN A 183 -18.11 13.74 8.43
CA ASN A 183 -17.98 13.37 7.02
C ASN A 183 -19.36 13.43 6.35
N MET A 184 -19.41 14.07 5.19
CA MET A 184 -20.60 14.16 4.34
C MET A 184 -20.24 13.76 2.92
N ILE A 185 -21.23 13.34 2.15
CA ILE A 185 -21.04 12.80 0.80
C ILE A 185 -22.06 13.44 -0.13
N LEU A 186 -21.60 13.87 -1.31
CA LEU A 186 -22.45 14.35 -2.40
C LEU A 186 -21.99 13.73 -3.72
N ASP A 187 -22.89 13.04 -4.44
CA ASP A 187 -22.58 12.35 -5.71
C ASP A 187 -21.28 11.52 -5.66
N ASN A 188 -21.14 10.75 -4.59
CA ASN A 188 -19.99 9.89 -4.32
C ASN A 188 -18.67 10.63 -4.01
N LEU A 189 -18.65 11.97 -3.95
CA LEU A 189 -17.50 12.76 -3.49
C LEU A 189 -17.58 13.04 -1.98
N PRO A 190 -16.46 12.92 -1.25
CA PRO A 190 -16.41 13.34 0.15
C PRO A 190 -16.41 14.86 0.24
N VAL A 191 -17.04 15.39 1.29
CA VAL A 191 -16.87 16.80 1.66
C VAL A 191 -15.42 17.03 2.07
N ALA A 192 -14.84 18.13 1.60
CA ALA A 192 -13.48 18.49 1.94
C ALA A 192 -13.32 19.97 2.30
N VAL A 193 -12.46 20.24 3.27
CA VAL A 193 -12.02 21.58 3.65
C VAL A 193 -10.77 21.91 2.87
N LEU A 194 -10.76 23.09 2.25
CA LEU A 194 -9.60 23.59 1.52
C LEU A 194 -8.59 24.20 2.50
N ARG A 195 -7.39 23.62 2.59
CA ARG A 195 -6.26 24.23 3.32
C ARG A 195 -5.25 24.81 2.35
N LYS A 196 -4.87 26.06 2.60
CA LYS A 196 -3.70 26.69 1.97
C LYS A 196 -2.48 26.33 2.82
N ARG A 197 -1.39 25.90 2.18
CA ARG A 197 -0.13 25.65 2.88
C ARG A 197 0.37 26.98 3.48
N MET A 198 0.88 26.95 4.72
CA MET A 198 1.46 28.14 5.36
C MET A 198 2.79 28.58 4.71
N ASP A 199 3.34 27.78 3.80
CA ASP A 199 4.65 27.93 3.17
C ASP A 199 4.63 28.76 1.87
N GLY A 200 3.60 29.58 1.67
CA GLY A 200 3.48 30.44 0.47
C GLY A 200 3.23 29.71 -0.87
N SER A 201 3.30 28.37 -0.92
CA SER A 201 2.98 27.60 -2.12
C SER A 201 1.46 27.63 -2.41
N GLN A 202 1.08 27.89 -3.67
CA GLN A 202 -0.33 27.86 -4.12
C GLN A 202 -0.97 26.47 -4.13
N SER A 203 -0.26 25.43 -3.68
CA SER A 203 -0.80 24.07 -3.60
C SER A 203 -1.92 24.02 -2.57
N LYS A 204 -3.16 23.90 -3.04
CA LYS A 204 -4.35 23.65 -2.22
C LYS A 204 -4.35 22.19 -1.78
N THR A 205 -4.47 21.93 -0.48
CA THR A 205 -4.64 20.57 0.05
C THR A 205 -6.10 20.39 0.48
N TYR A 206 -6.71 19.28 0.08
CA TYR A 206 -8.06 18.93 0.49
C TYR A 206 -7.98 18.03 1.72
N GLU A 207 -8.58 18.49 2.81
CA GLU A 207 -8.75 17.67 4.02
C GLU A 207 -10.16 17.10 4.07
N HIS A 208 -10.32 15.79 4.28
CA HIS A 208 -11.65 15.19 4.35
C HIS A 208 -12.39 15.53 5.64
N GLY A 209 -13.69 15.75 5.47
CA GLY A 209 -14.57 16.14 6.57
C GLY A 209 -14.22 17.51 7.13
N PHE A 210 -15.06 17.98 8.03
CA PHE A 210 -14.79 19.19 8.80
C PHE A 210 -14.78 18.87 10.29
N ARG A 211 -13.94 19.58 11.06
CA ARG A 211 -13.89 19.42 12.51
C ARG A 211 -15.24 19.80 13.12
N VAL A 212 -15.73 19.03 14.08
CA VAL A 212 -16.99 19.32 14.80
C VAL A 212 -16.94 20.70 15.47
N GLY A 213 -15.76 21.10 15.95
CA GLY A 213 -15.54 22.39 16.56
C GLY A 213 -14.05 22.67 16.78
N PHE A 214 -13.76 23.68 17.59
CA PHE A 214 -12.40 24.06 17.96
C PHE A 214 -12.36 24.70 19.34
N LYS A 215 -11.16 24.74 19.93
CA LYS A 215 -10.88 25.52 21.14
C LYS A 215 -10.35 26.89 20.78
N GLY A 216 -10.75 27.89 21.54
CA GLY A 216 -10.22 29.23 21.38
C GLY A 216 -10.50 30.11 22.58
N ASN A 217 -9.91 31.30 22.56
CA ASN A 217 -10.08 32.29 23.61
C ASN A 217 -10.68 33.55 23.00
N TYR A 218 -11.51 34.25 23.78
CA TYR A 218 -11.91 35.60 23.40
C TYR A 218 -10.74 36.57 23.47
N ALA A 219 -10.74 37.58 22.60
CA ALA A 219 -9.73 38.63 22.63
C ALA A 219 -9.69 39.29 24.02
N GLY A 220 -8.55 39.19 24.71
CA GLY A 220 -8.37 39.73 26.07
C GLY A 220 -8.67 38.74 27.21
N SER A 221 -9.20 37.55 26.94
CA SER A 221 -9.34 36.48 27.93
C SER A 221 -8.28 35.39 27.76
N LYS A 222 -7.79 34.85 28.88
CA LYS A 222 -6.93 33.65 28.89
C LYS A 222 -7.73 32.35 29.05
N GLU A 223 -9.05 32.45 29.22
CA GLU A 223 -9.92 31.30 29.39
C GLU A 223 -10.19 30.63 28.04
N GLU A 224 -9.86 29.35 27.96
CA GLU A 224 -10.07 28.52 26.78
C GLU A 224 -11.49 27.95 26.79
N LYS A 225 -12.24 28.27 25.74
CA LYS A 225 -13.62 27.82 25.56
C LYS A 225 -13.76 26.94 24.32
N TYR A 226 -14.83 26.16 24.31
CA TYR A 226 -15.17 25.22 23.25
C TYR A 226 -16.19 25.87 22.32
N PHE A 227 -15.90 25.86 21.02
CA PHE A 227 -16.78 26.39 19.98
C PHE A 227 -17.17 25.29 19.00
N ILE A 228 -18.43 25.30 18.57
CA ILE A 228 -18.96 24.32 17.60
C ILE A 228 -19.09 24.94 16.21
N ASN A 229 -18.73 24.19 15.17
CA ASN A 229 -18.97 24.57 13.78
C ASN A 229 -20.42 24.23 13.42
N ASN A 230 -21.30 25.19 13.62
CA ASN A 230 -22.74 25.04 13.40
C ASN A 230 -23.24 25.65 12.09
N HIS A 231 -22.41 26.39 11.36
CA HIS A 231 -22.73 26.93 10.05
C HIS A 231 -21.81 26.35 8.98
N LEU A 232 -22.37 25.74 7.94
CA LEU A 232 -21.62 25.07 6.88
C LEU A 232 -21.87 25.74 5.53
N SER A 233 -20.86 26.39 4.98
CA SER A 233 -20.97 26.94 3.62
C SER A 233 -20.45 25.93 2.61
N PHE A 234 -21.36 25.28 1.90
CA PHE A 234 -21.04 24.31 0.86
C PHE A 234 -20.78 25.00 -0.48
N ARG A 235 -19.72 24.58 -1.15
CA ARG A 235 -19.40 24.96 -2.52
C ARG A 235 -19.36 23.72 -3.39
N VAL A 236 -20.36 23.61 -4.28
CA VAL A 236 -20.55 22.48 -5.18
C VAL A 236 -20.05 22.88 -6.57
N MET A 237 -18.97 22.24 -7.00
CA MET A 237 -18.42 22.46 -8.33
C MET A 237 -19.12 21.54 -9.34
N TYR A 238 -19.53 22.07 -10.48
CA TYR A 238 -20.16 21.29 -11.54
C TYR A 238 -19.50 21.53 -12.90
N HIS A 239 -19.49 20.50 -13.72
CA HIS A 239 -19.08 20.55 -15.12
C HIS A 239 -20.32 20.51 -16.00
N LYS A 240 -20.42 21.45 -16.93
CA LYS A 240 -21.53 21.55 -17.87
C LYS A 240 -21.22 20.76 -19.14
N ASP A 241 -22.14 19.91 -19.56
CA ASP A 241 -22.06 19.22 -20.84
C ASP A 241 -22.37 20.23 -21.96
N PRO A 242 -21.45 20.46 -22.93
CA PRO A 242 -21.67 21.39 -24.03
C PRO A 242 -22.86 21.01 -24.91
N GLU A 243 -23.20 19.72 -25.00
CA GLU A 243 -24.19 19.22 -25.95
C GLU A 243 -25.59 19.07 -25.34
N THR A 244 -25.69 18.76 -24.05
CA THR A 244 -26.96 18.35 -23.42
C THR A 244 -27.49 19.30 -22.34
N ASP A 245 -26.83 20.45 -22.09
CA ASP A 245 -27.09 21.40 -20.97
C ASP A 245 -27.08 20.75 -19.56
N ASN A 246 -26.80 19.44 -19.49
CA ASN A 246 -26.73 18.68 -18.26
C ASN A 246 -25.50 19.09 -17.46
N ALA A 247 -25.62 19.11 -16.13
CA ALA A 247 -24.52 19.40 -15.23
C ALA A 247 -24.17 18.16 -14.41
N ARG A 248 -22.89 17.90 -14.22
CA ARG A 248 -22.38 16.81 -13.37
C ARG A 248 -21.52 17.37 -12.26
N ILE A 249 -21.65 16.82 -11.05
CA ILE A 249 -20.87 17.29 -9.89
C ILE A 249 -19.42 16.79 -10.01
N VAL A 250 -18.49 17.71 -9.89
CA VAL A 250 -17.04 17.46 -10.01
C VAL A 250 -16.25 17.90 -8.79
N GLY A 251 -16.89 18.56 -7.83
CA GLY A 251 -16.27 18.88 -6.55
C GLY A 251 -17.29 19.25 -5.48
N PHE A 252 -16.91 18.99 -4.24
CA PHE A 252 -17.70 19.22 -3.04
C PHE A 252 -16.79 19.70 -1.91
N GLU A 253 -16.91 20.99 -1.61
CA GLU A 253 -16.12 21.66 -0.59
C GLU A 253 -17.01 22.23 0.51
N VAL A 254 -16.45 22.37 1.72
CA VAL A 254 -17.11 23.01 2.85
C VAL A 254 -16.19 24.01 3.53
N THR A 255 -16.75 25.15 3.90
CA THR A 255 -16.15 26.09 4.85
C THR A 255 -16.95 26.06 6.15
N PRO A 256 -16.42 25.43 7.22
CA PRO A 256 -17.10 25.38 8.50
C PRO A 256 -16.88 26.69 9.28
N ASN A 257 -17.97 27.26 9.79
CA ASN A 257 -17.96 28.46 10.61
C ASN A 257 -18.71 28.21 11.94
N SER A 258 -18.30 28.92 12.99
CA SER A 258 -18.98 28.93 14.29
C SER A 258 -19.70 30.27 14.47
N ILE A 259 -21.01 30.24 14.64
CA ILE A 259 -21.85 31.44 14.72
C ILE A 259 -22.93 31.27 15.78
N ASN A 260 -22.94 32.17 16.76
CA ASN A 260 -24.04 32.31 17.69
C ASN A 260 -25.22 33.00 16.98
N HIS A 261 -26.18 32.22 16.50
CA HIS A 261 -27.32 32.73 15.74
C HIS A 261 -28.35 33.42 16.65
N GLU A 262 -28.69 34.65 16.32
CA GLU A 262 -29.74 35.42 17.02
C GLU A 262 -31.01 35.48 16.18
N TYR A 263 -32.17 35.44 16.83
CA TYR A 263 -33.49 35.55 16.20
C TYR A 263 -34.42 36.37 17.09
N LYS A 264 -35.40 37.05 16.48
CA LYS A 264 -36.41 37.83 17.21
C LYS A 264 -37.53 36.92 17.72
N GLU A 265 -38.18 36.22 16.80
CA GLU A 265 -39.22 35.22 17.08
C GLU A 265 -38.91 33.93 16.32
N TRP A 266 -39.05 32.79 16.99
CA TRP A 266 -38.81 31.49 16.37
C TRP A 266 -40.07 30.99 15.65
N ASN A 267 -39.96 30.79 14.34
CA ASN A 267 -40.99 30.16 13.54
C ASN A 267 -40.46 28.83 12.99
N GLU A 268 -41.08 27.71 13.36
CA GLU A 268 -40.65 26.38 12.92
C GLU A 268 -40.73 26.17 11.40
N LYS A 269 -41.67 26.86 10.71
CA LYS A 269 -41.88 26.69 9.27
C LYS A 269 -41.01 27.62 8.43
N ASN A 270 -40.59 28.77 8.97
CA ASN A 270 -39.75 29.74 8.27
C ASN A 270 -38.91 30.54 9.29
N PRO A 271 -37.87 29.92 9.87
CA PRO A 271 -37.05 30.59 10.88
C PRO A 271 -36.30 31.78 10.27
N GLN A 272 -36.38 32.94 10.91
CA GLN A 272 -35.67 34.15 10.50
C GLN A 272 -34.58 34.47 11.50
N LEU A 273 -33.33 34.43 11.04
CA LEU A 273 -32.15 34.72 11.83
C LEU A 273 -31.66 36.14 11.53
N VAL A 274 -31.40 36.93 12.57
CA VAL A 274 -30.88 38.31 12.45
C VAL A 274 -29.44 38.30 11.96
N THR A 275 -28.68 37.27 12.34
CA THR A 275 -27.29 37.05 11.92
C THR A 275 -27.12 36.71 10.44
N CYS A 276 -28.23 36.46 9.74
CA CYS A 276 -28.24 36.06 8.33
C CYS A 276 -29.05 37.03 7.49
N ASN A 277 -28.37 37.77 6.64
CA ASN A 277 -29.03 38.64 5.68
C ASN A 277 -29.32 37.87 4.39
N LYS A 278 -30.62 37.67 4.08
CA LYS A 278 -31.08 36.99 2.86
C LYS A 278 -30.69 37.75 1.58
N ASP A 279 -30.48 39.06 1.65
CA ASP A 279 -30.30 39.92 0.48
C ASP A 279 -28.83 40.05 0.04
N THR A 280 -27.87 39.89 0.94
CA THR A 280 -26.43 40.06 0.64
C THR A 280 -25.66 38.76 0.48
N LYS A 281 -26.32 37.60 0.65
CA LYS A 281 -25.73 36.24 0.57
C LYS A 281 -24.48 36.03 1.45
N ASN A 282 -24.21 36.94 2.38
CA ASN A 282 -23.01 36.98 3.19
C ASN A 282 -23.38 37.08 4.67
N LEU A 283 -22.64 36.33 5.48
CA LEU A 283 -22.55 36.58 6.92
C LEU A 283 -22.03 37.99 7.15
N LEU A 284 -22.68 38.76 8.02
CA LEU A 284 -22.29 40.14 8.33
C LEU A 284 -20.84 40.16 8.87
N PRO A 285 -19.87 40.72 8.12
CA PRO A 285 -18.46 40.73 8.55
C PRO A 285 -18.33 41.62 9.80
N GLY A 286 -17.94 41.02 10.93
CA GLY A 286 -17.65 41.73 12.18
C GLY A 286 -18.67 41.56 13.32
N SER A 287 -19.75 40.79 13.15
CA SER A 287 -20.79 40.64 14.20
C SER A 287 -20.97 39.21 14.73
N THR A 288 -20.27 38.20 14.22
CA THR A 288 -20.56 36.80 14.59
C THR A 288 -19.68 36.36 15.75
N VAL A 289 -20.21 36.47 16.96
CA VAL A 289 -19.65 35.79 18.14
C VAL A 289 -19.71 34.28 17.86
N PRO A 290 -18.62 33.52 18.09
CA PRO A 290 -18.64 32.07 17.88
C PRO A 290 -19.62 31.39 18.85
N GLN A 291 -20.23 30.28 18.41
CA GLN A 291 -21.17 29.51 19.20
C GLN A 291 -20.42 28.70 20.26
N GLU A 292 -20.51 29.13 21.52
CA GLU A 292 -20.00 28.37 22.65
C GLU A 292 -20.80 27.06 22.84
N VAL A 293 -20.08 26.00 23.23
CA VAL A 293 -20.66 24.73 23.67
C VAL A 293 -20.80 24.75 25.18
N ASP A 294 -22.03 24.89 25.69
CA ASP A 294 -22.29 24.78 27.11
C ASP A 294 -23.69 24.23 27.43
N ALA A 295 -23.87 23.80 28.68
CA ALA A 295 -25.18 23.32 29.14
C ALA A 295 -26.23 24.43 29.01
N ASP A 296 -27.45 24.03 28.64
CA ASP A 296 -28.60 24.90 28.42
C ASP A 296 -28.48 25.93 27.28
N LYS A 297 -27.40 25.90 26.50
CA LYS A 297 -27.27 26.73 25.29
C LYS A 297 -28.07 26.13 24.14
N GLU A 298 -28.74 27.00 23.40
CA GLU A 298 -29.37 26.65 22.13
C GLU A 298 -28.33 26.76 21.00
N VAL A 299 -28.26 25.72 20.16
CA VAL A 299 -27.43 25.69 18.96
C VAL A 299 -28.34 25.55 17.75
N ILE A 300 -28.22 26.50 16.82
CA ILE A 300 -28.93 26.48 15.55
C ILE A 300 -27.94 26.06 14.48
N PHE A 301 -28.24 24.99 13.75
CA PHE A 301 -27.43 24.54 12.63
C PHE A 301 -27.97 25.16 11.34
N THR A 302 -27.08 25.79 10.58
CA THR A 302 -27.40 26.43 9.30
C THR A 302 -26.42 26.02 8.21
N TYR A 303 -26.81 26.23 6.97
CA TYR A 303 -25.93 25.97 5.84
C TYR A 303 -26.22 26.88 4.65
N ASP A 304 -25.18 27.06 3.83
CA ASP A 304 -25.26 27.68 2.51
C ASP A 304 -24.93 26.65 1.44
N VAL A 305 -25.51 26.81 0.25
CA VAL A 305 -25.15 26.06 -0.94
C VAL A 305 -24.90 27.03 -2.07
N SER A 306 -23.66 27.06 -2.54
CA SER A 306 -23.23 27.79 -3.73
C SER A 306 -22.80 26.81 -4.82
N PHE A 307 -23.10 27.15 -6.08
CA PHE A 307 -22.70 26.36 -7.23
C PHE A 307 -21.66 27.12 -8.05
N MET A 308 -20.60 26.43 -8.46
CA MET A 308 -19.54 27.01 -9.28
C MET A 308 -19.26 26.13 -10.49
N GLU A 309 -19.27 26.72 -11.68
CA GLU A 309 -18.89 26.02 -12.90
C GLU A 309 -17.37 25.75 -12.91
N SER A 310 -16.97 24.58 -13.40
CA SER A 310 -15.58 24.13 -13.44
C SER A 310 -15.27 23.35 -14.72
N ASP A 311 -14.06 23.57 -15.25
CA ASP A 311 -13.54 22.88 -16.43
C ASP A 311 -13.07 21.44 -16.14
N ILE A 312 -13.12 21.00 -14.88
CA ILE A 312 -12.75 19.63 -14.48
C ILE A 312 -13.71 18.65 -15.15
N LYS A 313 -13.17 17.74 -15.96
CA LYS A 313 -13.97 16.66 -16.56
C LYS A 313 -14.46 15.71 -15.47
N TRP A 314 -15.67 15.19 -15.63
CA TRP A 314 -16.25 14.25 -14.65
C TRP A 314 -15.36 13.03 -14.39
N ALA A 315 -14.62 12.54 -15.39
CA ALA A 315 -13.70 11.41 -15.24
C ALA A 315 -12.49 11.69 -14.33
N SER A 316 -12.01 12.94 -14.25
CA SER A 316 -10.83 13.34 -13.47
C SER A 316 -11.20 14.01 -12.13
N ARG A 317 -12.48 14.00 -11.74
CA ARG A 317 -12.97 14.70 -10.55
C ARG A 317 -12.35 14.24 -9.23
N TRP A 318 -11.86 13.00 -9.20
CA TRP A 318 -11.19 12.44 -8.03
C TRP A 318 -9.72 12.86 -7.92
N ASP A 319 -9.07 13.24 -9.01
CA ASP A 319 -7.64 13.58 -9.02
C ASP A 319 -7.34 14.72 -8.04
N THR A 320 -8.27 15.69 -7.91
CA THR A 320 -8.18 16.81 -6.97
C THR A 320 -8.15 16.39 -5.50
N TYR A 321 -8.82 15.29 -5.15
CA TYR A 321 -8.85 14.73 -3.80
C TYR A 321 -7.70 13.75 -3.53
N LEU A 322 -7.08 13.23 -4.58
CA LEU A 322 -6.06 12.18 -4.53
C LEU A 322 -4.63 12.71 -4.65
N LEU A 323 -4.43 13.99 -4.94
CA LEU A 323 -3.13 14.64 -5.01
C LEU A 323 -2.45 14.67 -3.63
N MET A 324 -1.53 13.73 -3.41
CA MET A 324 -0.60 13.71 -2.29
C MET A 324 0.78 14.11 -2.82
N ASN A 325 1.37 15.20 -2.32
CA ASN A 325 2.62 15.75 -2.85
C ASN A 325 3.91 15.03 -2.34
N ASP A 326 3.81 13.76 -1.93
CA ASP A 326 4.89 13.00 -1.27
C ASP A 326 5.57 11.94 -2.18
N ASP A 327 5.41 12.01 -3.50
CA ASP A 327 5.95 11.05 -4.48
C ASP A 327 7.44 10.75 -4.31
N GLN A 328 8.23 11.72 -3.83
CA GLN A 328 9.67 11.57 -3.61
C GLN A 328 10.01 10.49 -2.57
N ILE A 329 9.19 10.35 -1.52
CA ILE A 329 9.43 9.37 -0.45
C ILE A 329 9.19 7.94 -0.97
N HIS A 330 8.18 7.77 -1.83
CA HIS A 330 7.88 6.47 -2.45
C HIS A 330 8.99 6.01 -3.42
N TRP A 331 9.51 6.93 -4.24
CA TRP A 331 10.63 6.61 -5.13
C TRP A 331 11.91 6.24 -4.38
N PHE A 332 12.22 6.95 -3.29
CA PHE A 332 13.38 6.62 -2.45
C PHE A 332 13.27 5.21 -1.85
N SER A 333 12.08 4.84 -1.37
CA SER A 333 11.79 3.50 -0.85
C SER A 333 12.01 2.39 -1.90
N ILE A 334 11.53 2.61 -3.13
CA ILE A 334 11.70 1.65 -4.22
C ILE A 334 13.17 1.46 -4.55
N ILE A 335 13.94 2.54 -4.68
CA ILE A 335 15.37 2.45 -5.01
C ILE A 335 16.10 1.65 -3.93
N ASN A 336 15.85 1.96 -2.65
CA ASN A 336 16.48 1.25 -1.53
C ASN A 336 16.12 -0.25 -1.54
N SER A 337 14.85 -0.59 -1.75
CA SER A 337 14.38 -1.98 -1.79
C SER A 337 14.92 -2.73 -3.01
N LEU A 338 15.04 -2.07 -4.16
CA LEU A 338 15.63 -2.63 -5.37
C LEU A 338 17.13 -2.92 -5.19
N MET A 339 17.87 -2.03 -4.53
CA MET A 339 19.29 -2.25 -4.22
C MET A 339 19.50 -3.48 -3.34
N ILE A 340 18.64 -3.70 -2.33
CA ILE A 340 18.68 -4.89 -1.47
C ILE A 340 18.44 -6.16 -2.30
N VAL A 341 17.43 -6.16 -3.17
CA VAL A 341 17.16 -7.30 -4.05
C VAL A 341 18.33 -7.57 -4.99
N LEU A 342 18.87 -6.57 -5.68
CA LEU A 342 20.01 -6.76 -6.58
C LEU A 342 21.24 -7.34 -5.86
N PHE A 343 21.49 -6.90 -4.63
CA PHE A 343 22.57 -7.43 -3.80
C PHE A 343 22.32 -8.90 -3.43
N LEU A 344 21.11 -9.24 -2.98
CA LEU A 344 20.73 -10.62 -2.64
C LEU A 344 20.75 -11.54 -3.87
N SER A 345 20.18 -11.12 -5.00
CA SER A 345 20.26 -11.81 -6.28
C SER A 345 21.71 -12.06 -6.69
N GLY A 346 22.58 -11.05 -6.54
CA GLY A 346 24.01 -11.17 -6.83
C GLY A 346 24.70 -12.20 -5.94
N MET A 347 24.37 -12.22 -4.64
CA MET A 347 24.88 -13.22 -3.70
C MET A 347 24.38 -14.63 -4.03
N VAL A 348 23.09 -14.81 -4.30
CA VAL A 348 22.51 -16.11 -4.72
C VAL A 348 23.16 -16.58 -6.02
N ALA A 349 23.30 -15.69 -7.01
CA ALA A 349 23.94 -16.00 -8.28
C ALA A 349 25.42 -16.36 -8.09
N MET A 350 26.14 -15.69 -7.19
CA MET A 350 27.52 -16.04 -6.83
C MET A 350 27.60 -17.42 -6.17
N ILE A 351 26.70 -17.74 -5.22
CA ILE A 351 26.64 -19.06 -4.58
C ILE A 351 26.32 -20.12 -5.63
N MET A 352 25.30 -19.91 -6.46
CA MET A 352 24.93 -20.83 -7.53
C MET A 352 26.06 -21.01 -8.54
N MET A 353 26.69 -19.94 -9.04
CA MET A 353 27.82 -20.07 -9.98
C MET A 353 29.03 -20.71 -9.32
N ARG A 354 29.44 -20.26 -8.13
CA ARG A 354 30.63 -20.78 -7.45
C ARG A 354 30.47 -22.24 -7.04
N THR A 355 29.28 -22.66 -6.63
CA THR A 355 29.02 -24.05 -6.26
C THR A 355 28.73 -24.91 -7.48
N LEU A 356 27.85 -24.51 -8.41
CA LEU A 356 27.55 -25.34 -9.59
C LEU A 356 28.76 -25.49 -10.50
N TYR A 357 29.53 -24.43 -10.78
CA TYR A 357 30.72 -24.59 -11.63
C TYR A 357 31.79 -25.45 -10.96
N LYS A 358 32.07 -25.23 -9.66
CA LYS A 358 33.07 -26.02 -8.93
C LYS A 358 32.64 -27.48 -8.77
N ASP A 359 31.35 -27.72 -8.56
CA ASP A 359 30.81 -29.08 -8.44
C ASP A 359 30.75 -29.80 -9.80
N ILE A 360 30.42 -29.11 -10.90
CA ILE A 360 30.42 -29.67 -12.26
C ILE A 360 31.85 -29.93 -12.74
N SER A 361 32.79 -29.00 -12.48
CA SER A 361 34.19 -29.17 -12.87
C SER A 361 34.86 -30.32 -12.13
N ASN A 362 34.58 -30.47 -10.83
CA ASN A 362 35.10 -31.59 -10.04
C ASN A 362 34.48 -32.92 -10.48
N TYR A 363 33.19 -32.96 -10.86
CA TYR A 363 32.54 -34.18 -11.34
C TYR A 363 33.14 -34.70 -12.65
N ASN A 364 33.40 -33.80 -13.62
CA ASN A 364 34.07 -34.15 -14.87
C ASN A 364 35.51 -34.65 -14.67
N GLN A 365 36.13 -34.35 -13.51
CA GLN A 365 37.47 -34.86 -13.16
C GLN A 365 37.42 -36.21 -12.42
N LEU A 366 36.32 -36.50 -11.71
CA LEU A 366 36.14 -37.72 -10.92
C LEU A 366 35.70 -38.93 -11.76
N GLU A 367 35.06 -38.77 -12.93
CA GLU A 367 34.86 -39.88 -13.89
C GLU A 367 36.19 -40.51 -14.36
N THR A 368 37.32 -39.83 -14.17
CA THR A 368 38.68 -40.31 -14.50
C THR A 368 39.45 -40.96 -13.35
N GLN A 369 38.94 -40.94 -12.11
CA GLN A 369 39.59 -41.57 -10.96
C GLN A 369 38.55 -42.31 -10.11
N ASP A 370 38.49 -43.64 -10.28
CA ASP A 370 37.92 -44.57 -9.30
C ASP A 370 38.61 -44.32 -7.95
N GLU A 371 37.97 -43.60 -7.02
CA GLU A 371 38.12 -43.78 -5.56
C GLU A 371 37.19 -42.86 -4.76
N ALA A 372 36.40 -43.50 -3.90
CA ALA A 372 35.65 -43.03 -2.74
C ALA A 372 36.06 -41.64 -2.15
N GLN A 373 35.59 -40.55 -2.75
CA GLN A 373 35.46 -39.29 -2.04
C GLN A 373 34.08 -39.26 -1.37
N GLU A 374 34.06 -39.23 -0.04
CA GLU A 374 32.85 -39.04 0.77
C GLU A 374 32.06 -37.86 0.19
N GLU A 375 30.88 -38.12 -0.38
CA GLU A 375 29.96 -37.06 -0.83
C GLU A 375 29.70 -36.15 0.37
N THR A 376 30.20 -34.92 0.39
CA THR A 376 30.04 -34.02 1.55
C THR A 376 28.84 -33.09 1.38
N GLY A 377 28.16 -32.79 2.50
CA GLY A 377 27.11 -31.78 2.57
C GLY A 377 25.79 -32.16 1.89
N TRP A 378 25.30 -31.30 0.98
CA TRP A 378 23.96 -31.46 0.41
C TRP A 378 23.81 -32.69 -0.49
N LYS A 379 24.88 -33.15 -1.15
CA LYS A 379 24.82 -34.35 -2.01
C LYS A 379 24.59 -35.63 -1.20
N LEU A 380 25.17 -35.70 0.00
CA LEU A 380 25.07 -36.84 0.91
C LEU A 380 23.66 -37.15 1.37
N VAL A 381 22.80 -36.12 1.42
CA VAL A 381 21.41 -36.23 1.90
C VAL A 381 20.41 -36.44 0.75
N HIS A 382 20.87 -36.78 -0.46
CA HIS A 382 20.00 -37.05 -1.62
C HIS A 382 18.92 -38.10 -1.33
N GLY A 383 19.27 -39.13 -0.53
CA GLY A 383 18.36 -40.21 -0.15
C GLY A 383 17.33 -39.84 0.91
N ASP A 384 17.44 -38.68 1.57
CA ASP A 384 16.50 -38.25 2.62
C ASP A 384 15.83 -36.90 2.33
N ALA A 385 16.34 -36.12 1.37
CA ALA A 385 15.84 -34.78 1.01
C ALA A 385 14.34 -34.74 0.63
N PHE A 386 13.79 -35.83 0.06
CA PHE A 386 12.39 -35.91 -0.37
C PHE A 386 11.48 -36.69 0.58
N ARG A 387 11.93 -36.99 1.82
CA ARG A 387 11.06 -37.59 2.82
C ARG A 387 9.84 -36.70 3.10
N ALA A 388 8.69 -37.34 3.29
CA ALA A 388 7.47 -36.62 3.64
C ALA A 388 7.67 -35.84 4.96
N PRO A 389 7.28 -34.55 5.01
CA PRO A 389 7.45 -33.75 6.21
C PRO A 389 6.53 -34.19 7.35
N VAL A 390 6.95 -33.92 8.58
CA VAL A 390 6.09 -34.01 9.76
C VAL A 390 4.83 -33.17 9.52
N ASN A 391 3.63 -33.69 9.84
CA ASN A 391 2.36 -33.00 9.60
C ASN A 391 2.16 -32.55 8.14
N SER A 392 2.51 -33.40 7.17
CA SER A 392 2.39 -33.13 5.72
C SER A 392 1.03 -32.58 5.29
N SER A 393 -0.09 -33.06 5.85
CA SER A 393 -1.43 -32.53 5.58
C SER A 393 -1.55 -31.04 5.93
N LEU A 394 -1.01 -30.60 7.07
CA LEU A 394 -1.10 -29.20 7.50
C LEU A 394 -0.29 -28.29 6.57
N LEU A 395 0.90 -28.73 6.14
CA LEU A 395 1.72 -28.01 5.17
C LEU A 395 0.98 -27.87 3.84
N CYS A 396 0.35 -28.94 3.35
CA CYS A 396 -0.46 -28.89 2.13
C CYS A 396 -1.65 -27.95 2.23
N VAL A 397 -2.30 -27.88 3.40
CA VAL A 397 -3.40 -26.94 3.66
C VAL A 397 -2.88 -25.51 3.57
N TYR A 398 -1.82 -25.17 4.30
CA TYR A 398 -1.23 -23.84 4.31
C TYR A 398 -0.70 -23.39 2.94
N VAL A 399 0.00 -24.27 2.23
CA VAL A 399 0.48 -24.00 0.87
C VAL A 399 -0.69 -23.79 -0.10
N GLY A 400 -1.76 -24.59 0.01
CA GLY A 400 -2.98 -24.41 -0.78
C GLY A 400 -3.64 -23.05 -0.54
N THR A 401 -3.86 -22.70 0.74
CA THR A 401 -4.39 -21.39 1.12
C THR A 401 -3.48 -20.25 0.67
N GLY A 402 -2.16 -20.39 0.73
CA GLY A 402 -1.26 -19.34 0.25
C GLY A 402 -1.28 -19.16 -1.26
N VAL A 403 -1.49 -20.23 -2.05
CA VAL A 403 -1.76 -20.08 -3.50
C VAL A 403 -3.05 -19.29 -3.73
N GLN A 404 -4.08 -19.50 -2.91
CA GLN A 404 -5.32 -18.73 -2.97
C GLN A 404 -5.11 -17.25 -2.69
N ILE A 405 -4.40 -16.92 -1.59
CA ILE A 405 -4.07 -15.54 -1.22
C ILE A 405 -3.19 -14.89 -2.28
N PHE A 406 -2.18 -15.61 -2.78
CA PHE A 406 -1.28 -15.13 -3.83
C PHE A 406 -2.05 -14.77 -5.10
N ALA A 407 -2.89 -15.69 -5.60
CA ALA A 407 -3.65 -15.46 -6.81
C ALA A 407 -4.66 -14.31 -6.65
N MET A 408 -5.34 -14.23 -5.50
CA MET A 408 -6.23 -13.13 -5.16
C MET A 408 -5.49 -11.79 -5.14
N THR A 409 -4.35 -11.72 -4.45
CA THR A 409 -3.54 -10.50 -4.31
C THR A 409 -2.97 -10.05 -5.65
N LEU A 410 -2.43 -10.98 -6.45
CA LEU A 410 -1.90 -10.70 -7.78
C LEU A 410 -2.96 -10.13 -8.71
N VAL A 411 -4.13 -10.78 -8.80
CA VAL A 411 -5.24 -10.33 -9.67
C VAL A 411 -5.80 -8.99 -9.18
N THR A 412 -5.94 -8.81 -7.87
CA THR A 412 -6.38 -7.53 -7.28
C THR A 412 -5.42 -6.40 -7.63
N ASN A 413 -4.11 -6.61 -7.48
CA ASN A 413 -3.12 -5.61 -7.83
C ASN A 413 -3.13 -5.29 -9.33
N ILE A 414 -3.30 -6.28 -10.21
CA ILE A 414 -3.41 -6.02 -11.67
C ILE A 414 -4.66 -5.17 -11.98
N PHE A 415 -5.81 -5.45 -11.37
CA PHE A 415 -6.99 -4.62 -11.58
C PHE A 415 -6.87 -3.22 -10.98
N ALA A 416 -6.17 -3.10 -9.84
CA ALA A 416 -5.83 -1.81 -9.25
C ALA A 416 -4.91 -0.99 -10.16
N LEU A 417 -3.89 -1.61 -10.76
CA LEU A 417 -2.99 -1.00 -11.73
C LEU A 417 -3.72 -0.48 -12.98
N LEU A 418 -4.73 -1.21 -13.45
CA LEU A 418 -5.53 -0.82 -14.60
C LEU A 418 -6.57 0.27 -14.26
N GLY A 419 -6.69 0.67 -13.00
CA GLY A 419 -7.61 1.71 -12.52
C GLY A 419 -9.03 1.25 -12.24
N PHE A 420 -9.34 -0.04 -12.35
CA PHE A 420 -10.69 -0.57 -12.12
C PHE A 420 -11.11 -0.56 -10.64
N LEU A 421 -10.13 -0.54 -9.73
CA LEU A 421 -10.35 -0.55 -8.27
C LEU A 421 -10.00 0.80 -7.62
N SER A 422 -10.09 1.89 -8.39
CA SER A 422 -9.88 3.25 -7.89
C SER A 422 -10.82 3.57 -6.71
N PRO A 423 -10.40 4.40 -5.73
CA PRO A 423 -11.25 4.88 -4.63
C PRO A 423 -12.59 5.49 -5.09
N SER A 424 -12.68 5.88 -6.36
CA SER A 424 -13.93 6.33 -7.00
C SER A 424 -15.03 5.27 -7.02
N ASN A 425 -14.69 3.97 -7.04
CA ASN A 425 -15.65 2.87 -6.95
C ASN A 425 -15.77 2.37 -5.50
N ARG A 426 -16.66 3.00 -4.73
CA ARG A 426 -16.81 2.71 -3.30
C ARG A 426 -17.20 1.26 -3.04
N GLY A 427 -16.47 0.63 -2.13
CA GLY A 427 -16.66 -0.79 -1.78
C GLY A 427 -16.22 -1.77 -2.88
N GLY A 428 -15.77 -1.28 -4.05
CA GLY A 428 -15.35 -2.10 -5.17
C GLY A 428 -14.14 -2.97 -4.84
N LEU A 429 -13.13 -2.42 -4.16
CA LEU A 429 -11.94 -3.16 -3.71
C LEU A 429 -12.32 -4.34 -2.79
N MET A 430 -13.13 -4.09 -1.75
CA MET A 430 -13.52 -5.13 -0.78
C MET A 430 -14.37 -6.22 -1.45
N THR A 431 -15.33 -5.83 -2.29
CA THR A 431 -16.17 -6.77 -3.03
C THR A 431 -15.33 -7.61 -4.00
N ALA A 432 -14.39 -6.97 -4.71
CA ALA A 432 -13.46 -7.65 -5.60
C ALA A 432 -12.62 -8.69 -4.86
N MET A 433 -12.05 -8.33 -3.72
CA MET A 433 -11.24 -9.24 -2.90
C MET A 433 -12.05 -10.44 -2.41
N VAL A 434 -13.28 -10.25 -1.94
CA VAL A 434 -14.16 -11.35 -1.48
C VAL A 434 -14.53 -12.28 -2.64
N LEU A 435 -14.91 -11.74 -3.81
CA LEU A 435 -15.24 -12.56 -4.96
C LEU A 435 -14.01 -13.33 -5.49
N LEU A 436 -12.87 -12.65 -5.63
CA LEU A 436 -11.62 -13.28 -6.03
C LEU A 436 -11.22 -14.36 -5.03
N TRP A 437 -11.33 -14.12 -3.73
CA TRP A 437 -11.08 -15.13 -2.71
C TRP A 437 -11.87 -16.41 -2.97
N VAL A 438 -13.18 -16.29 -3.19
CA VAL A 438 -14.07 -17.44 -3.44
C VAL A 438 -13.65 -18.21 -4.69
N PHE A 439 -13.41 -17.51 -5.80
CA PHE A 439 -13.01 -18.15 -7.07
C PHE A 439 -11.63 -18.80 -7.00
N MET A 440 -10.68 -18.17 -6.30
CA MET A 440 -9.33 -18.72 -6.14
C MET A 440 -9.31 -19.98 -5.26
N GLY A 441 -10.41 -20.32 -4.58
CA GLY A 441 -10.57 -21.58 -3.85
C GLY A 441 -10.32 -22.83 -4.71
N LEU A 442 -10.60 -22.76 -6.02
CA LEU A 442 -10.26 -23.82 -6.97
C LEU A 442 -8.75 -24.12 -6.99
N PHE A 443 -7.91 -23.08 -7.07
CA PHE A 443 -6.45 -23.21 -7.09
C PHE A 443 -5.91 -23.67 -5.74
N ALA A 444 -6.56 -23.27 -4.65
CA ALA A 444 -6.24 -23.70 -3.29
C ALA A 444 -6.41 -25.22 -3.15
N GLY A 445 -7.58 -25.72 -3.53
CA GLY A 445 -7.92 -27.13 -3.49
C GLY A 445 -7.00 -27.96 -4.38
N TYR A 446 -6.71 -27.48 -5.60
CA TYR A 446 -5.84 -28.15 -6.56
C TYR A 446 -4.41 -28.29 -6.03
N SER A 447 -3.81 -27.20 -5.57
CA SER A 447 -2.42 -27.18 -5.10
C SER A 447 -2.25 -28.01 -3.84
N SER A 448 -3.18 -27.89 -2.89
CA SER A 448 -3.19 -28.67 -1.65
C SER A 448 -3.30 -30.17 -1.91
N ALA A 449 -4.27 -30.60 -2.72
CA ALA A 449 -4.49 -32.02 -2.99
C ALA A 449 -3.35 -32.65 -3.80
N ARG A 450 -2.75 -31.90 -4.74
CA ARG A 450 -1.63 -32.38 -5.54
C ARG A 450 -0.38 -32.59 -4.69
N LEU A 451 -0.08 -31.66 -3.79
CA LEU A 451 1.04 -31.80 -2.85
C LEU A 451 0.77 -32.92 -1.83
N TYR A 452 -0.48 -33.05 -1.36
CA TYR A 452 -0.85 -34.13 -0.43
C TYR A 452 -0.70 -35.52 -1.06
N LYS A 453 -1.04 -35.65 -2.34
CA LYS A 453 -0.83 -36.89 -3.11
C LYS A 453 0.67 -37.20 -3.30
N MET A 454 1.51 -36.19 -3.50
CA MET A 454 2.97 -36.35 -3.58
C MET A 454 3.52 -36.97 -2.29
N PHE A 455 3.02 -36.53 -1.13
CA PHE A 455 3.37 -37.12 0.17
C PHE A 455 2.67 -38.44 0.48
N LYS A 456 2.15 -39.15 -0.53
CA LYS A 456 1.46 -40.45 -0.41
C LYS A 456 0.20 -40.40 0.47
N GLY A 457 -0.42 -39.23 0.63
CA GLY A 457 -1.66 -39.06 1.37
C GLY A 457 -2.86 -39.63 0.60
N THR A 458 -3.65 -40.49 1.26
CA THR A 458 -4.82 -41.17 0.67
C THR A 458 -6.14 -40.45 0.96
N GLU A 459 -6.26 -39.81 2.11
CA GLU A 459 -7.49 -39.18 2.61
C GLU A 459 -7.69 -37.75 2.10
N TRP A 460 -7.72 -37.59 0.77
CA TRP A 460 -7.79 -36.27 0.14
C TRP A 460 -9.02 -35.45 0.56
N LYS A 461 -10.17 -36.09 0.82
CA LYS A 461 -11.39 -35.41 1.28
C LYS A 461 -11.18 -34.71 2.63
N ARG A 462 -10.49 -35.35 3.58
CA ARG A 462 -10.18 -34.76 4.89
C ARG A 462 -9.22 -33.59 4.76
N ASN A 463 -8.23 -33.72 3.87
CA ASN A 463 -7.30 -32.62 3.57
C ASN A 463 -8.04 -31.43 2.94
N THR A 464 -8.93 -31.68 1.97
CA THR A 464 -9.77 -30.66 1.33
C THR A 464 -10.66 -29.92 2.33
N LEU A 465 -11.29 -30.64 3.27
CA LEU A 465 -12.07 -30.00 4.34
C LEU A 465 -11.21 -29.06 5.18
N LYS A 466 -10.00 -29.49 5.58
CA LYS A 466 -9.06 -28.62 6.30
C LYS A 466 -8.69 -27.38 5.48
N THR A 467 -8.43 -27.52 4.18
CA THR A 467 -8.14 -26.39 3.28
C THR A 467 -9.30 -25.42 3.17
N ALA A 468 -10.53 -25.91 3.12
CA ALA A 468 -11.72 -25.08 2.98
C ALA A 468 -12.12 -24.34 4.28
N PHE A 469 -11.79 -24.92 5.46
CA PHE A 469 -12.27 -24.41 6.74
C PHE A 469 -11.23 -23.71 7.60
N MET A 470 -9.95 -24.10 7.55
CA MET A 470 -8.98 -23.65 8.56
C MET A 470 -8.72 -22.15 8.49
N PHE A 471 -8.38 -21.61 7.33
CA PHE A 471 -8.10 -20.18 7.19
C PHE A 471 -9.37 -19.31 7.28
N PRO A 472 -10.44 -19.56 6.49
CA PRO A 472 -11.67 -18.77 6.62
C PRO A 472 -12.32 -18.88 7.99
N GLY A 473 -12.26 -20.04 8.65
CA GLY A 473 -12.84 -20.24 9.97
C GLY A 473 -12.14 -19.44 11.06
N ILE A 474 -10.81 -19.38 11.03
CA ILE A 474 -10.04 -18.50 11.94
C ILE A 474 -10.41 -17.03 11.69
N LEU A 475 -10.43 -16.60 10.43
CA LEU A 475 -10.79 -15.22 10.08
C LEU A 475 -12.21 -14.87 10.51
N PHE A 476 -13.16 -15.75 10.25
CA PHE A 476 -14.55 -15.56 10.64
C PHE A 476 -14.72 -15.50 12.16
N ALA A 477 -14.00 -16.35 12.92
CA ALA A 477 -14.04 -16.32 14.38
C ALA A 477 -13.50 -14.99 14.95
N VAL A 478 -12.33 -14.53 14.47
CA VAL A 478 -11.78 -13.23 14.89
C VAL A 478 -12.75 -12.11 14.50
N PHE A 479 -13.19 -12.07 13.24
CA PHE A 479 -14.12 -11.07 12.74
C PHE A 479 -15.45 -11.04 13.52
N PHE A 480 -16.00 -12.21 13.87
CA PHE A 480 -17.23 -12.32 14.65
C PHE A 480 -17.06 -11.74 16.05
N VAL A 481 -15.95 -12.04 16.75
CA VAL A 481 -15.65 -11.47 18.06
C VAL A 481 -15.49 -9.95 17.98
N LEU A 482 -14.75 -9.45 16.99
CA LEU A 482 -14.60 -8.01 16.77
C LEU A 482 -15.95 -7.35 16.49
N ASN A 483 -16.79 -7.95 15.63
CA ASN A 483 -18.10 -7.41 15.31
C ASN A 483 -19.05 -7.40 16.52
N ALA A 484 -18.99 -8.43 17.37
CA ALA A 484 -19.78 -8.49 18.60
C ALA A 484 -19.42 -7.34 19.57
N LEU A 485 -18.14 -6.98 19.67
CA LEU A 485 -17.69 -5.83 20.47
C LEU A 485 -18.22 -4.51 19.89
N ILE A 486 -18.21 -4.35 18.56
CA ILE A 486 -18.75 -3.14 17.90
C ILE A 486 -20.26 -3.03 18.11
N TRP A 487 -20.99 -4.15 18.06
CA TRP A 487 -22.42 -4.18 18.42
C TRP A 487 -22.67 -3.79 19.88
N GLY A 488 -21.82 -4.23 20.82
CA GLY A 488 -21.91 -3.84 22.22
C GLY A 488 -21.79 -2.33 22.43
N GLU A 489 -20.98 -1.65 21.63
CA GLU A 489 -20.79 -0.19 21.63
C GLU A 489 -21.87 0.57 20.82
N GLN A 490 -22.89 -0.11 20.29
CA GLN A 490 -23.93 0.47 19.43
C GLN A 490 -23.38 1.29 18.25
N SER A 491 -22.19 0.94 17.77
CA SER A 491 -21.52 1.69 16.71
C SER A 491 -22.16 1.41 15.35
N SER A 492 -22.34 2.45 14.55
CA SER A 492 -22.80 2.35 13.16
C SER A 492 -21.81 1.58 12.26
N GLY A 493 -20.57 1.37 12.71
CA GLY A 493 -19.58 0.57 12.00
C GLY A 493 -19.81 -0.94 12.08
N ALA A 494 -20.81 -1.42 12.83
CA ALA A 494 -21.05 -2.84 12.99
C ALA A 494 -21.66 -3.46 11.73
N VAL A 495 -21.15 -4.63 11.35
CA VAL A 495 -21.67 -5.38 10.22
C VAL A 495 -23.01 -6.03 10.61
N PRO A 496 -24.10 -5.76 9.87
CA PRO A 496 -25.42 -6.31 10.14
C PRO A 496 -25.44 -7.83 10.00
N PHE A 497 -26.35 -8.45 10.75
CA PHE A 497 -26.54 -9.90 10.75
C PHE A 497 -26.78 -10.46 9.34
N GLY A 498 -27.56 -9.77 8.50
CA GLY A 498 -27.84 -10.21 7.13
C GLY A 498 -26.58 -10.37 6.27
N THR A 499 -25.59 -9.49 6.46
CA THR A 499 -24.32 -9.59 5.72
C THR A 499 -23.43 -10.71 6.25
N MET A 500 -23.39 -10.90 7.57
CA MET A 500 -22.69 -12.05 8.14
C MET A 500 -23.29 -13.37 7.62
N PHE A 501 -24.61 -13.46 7.56
CA PHE A 501 -25.31 -14.61 6.99
C PHE A 501 -24.99 -14.80 5.51
N ALA A 502 -24.99 -13.72 4.70
CA ALA A 502 -24.62 -13.79 3.29
C ALA A 502 -23.18 -14.28 3.08
N LEU A 503 -22.22 -13.85 3.90
CA LEU A 503 -20.83 -14.32 3.86
C LEU A 503 -20.73 -15.82 4.20
N VAL A 504 -21.51 -16.31 5.15
CA VAL A 504 -21.60 -17.73 5.46
C VAL A 504 -22.19 -18.51 4.28
N CYS A 505 -23.28 -18.03 3.67
CA CYS A 505 -23.85 -18.65 2.48
C CYS A 505 -22.86 -18.67 1.31
N LEU A 506 -22.09 -17.59 1.09
CA LEU A 506 -21.04 -17.52 0.08
C LEU A 506 -19.90 -18.52 0.36
N TRP A 507 -19.50 -18.64 1.63
CA TRP A 507 -18.45 -19.56 2.06
C TRP A 507 -18.85 -21.03 1.87
N PHE A 508 -19.98 -21.45 2.45
CA PHE A 508 -20.43 -22.85 2.39
C PHE A 508 -21.08 -23.22 1.04
N GLY A 509 -21.79 -22.28 0.42
CA GLY A 509 -22.54 -22.52 -0.82
C GLY A 509 -21.70 -22.47 -2.09
N ILE A 510 -20.61 -21.68 -2.11
CA ILE A 510 -19.76 -21.52 -3.31
C ILE A 510 -18.31 -21.89 -3.03
N SER A 511 -17.69 -21.29 -2.01
CA SER A 511 -16.24 -21.44 -1.79
C SER A 511 -15.86 -22.88 -1.45
N VAL A 512 -16.56 -23.52 -0.51
CA VAL A 512 -16.30 -24.92 -0.12
C VAL A 512 -16.43 -25.87 -1.33
N PRO A 513 -17.54 -25.89 -2.10
CA PRO A 513 -17.63 -26.68 -3.32
C PRO A 513 -16.50 -26.43 -4.33
N LEU A 514 -16.11 -25.16 -4.55
CA LEU A 514 -15.01 -24.83 -5.47
C LEU A 514 -13.66 -25.44 -5.02
N VAL A 515 -13.37 -25.40 -3.72
CA VAL A 515 -12.17 -26.04 -3.15
C VAL A 515 -12.22 -27.56 -3.37
N PHE A 516 -13.39 -28.18 -3.22
CA PHE A 516 -13.59 -29.60 -3.53
C PHE A 516 -13.37 -29.94 -5.00
N VAL A 517 -13.91 -29.14 -5.93
CA VAL A 517 -13.66 -29.31 -7.36
C VAL A 517 -12.17 -29.21 -7.66
N GLY A 518 -11.50 -28.20 -7.10
CA GLY A 518 -10.06 -28.01 -7.24
C GLY A 518 -9.27 -29.21 -6.75
N SER A 519 -9.57 -29.68 -5.55
CA SER A 519 -8.93 -30.86 -4.96
C SER A 519 -9.17 -32.13 -5.76
N TYR A 520 -10.38 -32.35 -6.27
CA TYR A 520 -10.68 -33.49 -7.13
C TYR A 520 -9.82 -33.47 -8.40
N LEU A 521 -9.71 -32.31 -9.06
CA LEU A 521 -8.86 -32.14 -10.25
C LEU A 521 -7.38 -32.35 -9.93
N GLY A 522 -6.91 -31.83 -8.79
CA GLY A 522 -5.53 -31.99 -8.32
C GLY A 522 -5.18 -33.44 -8.00
N PHE A 523 -6.09 -34.15 -7.33
CA PHE A 523 -5.88 -35.54 -6.94
C PHE A 523 -6.00 -36.53 -8.10
N LYS A 524 -6.74 -36.19 -9.17
CA LYS A 524 -6.81 -37.00 -10.39
C LYS A 524 -5.51 -36.98 -11.19
N LYS A 525 -4.69 -35.92 -11.08
CA LYS A 525 -3.38 -35.86 -11.74
C LYS A 525 -2.41 -36.90 -11.17
N PRO A 526 -1.46 -37.41 -11.96
CA PRO A 526 -0.41 -38.27 -11.44
C PRO A 526 0.34 -37.57 -10.30
N ALA A 527 0.80 -38.37 -9.32
CA ALA A 527 1.63 -37.85 -8.25
C ALA A 527 2.88 -37.21 -8.86
N ILE A 528 3.36 -36.13 -8.25
CA ILE A 528 4.65 -35.56 -8.65
C ILE A 528 5.72 -36.56 -8.21
N GLU A 529 6.50 -37.09 -9.16
CA GLU A 529 7.58 -38.03 -8.87
C GLU A 529 8.78 -37.27 -8.32
N ASP A 530 9.43 -37.82 -7.29
CA ASP A 530 10.64 -37.24 -6.74
C ASP A 530 11.84 -37.56 -7.64
N PRO A 531 12.79 -36.62 -7.82
CA PRO A 531 13.96 -36.85 -8.68
C PRO A 531 14.84 -38.01 -8.21
N VAL A 532 14.81 -38.32 -6.92
CA VAL A 532 15.66 -39.34 -6.28
C VAL A 532 14.81 -40.20 -5.35
N LYS A 533 15.11 -41.49 -5.28
CA LYS A 533 14.43 -42.42 -4.37
C LYS A 533 14.88 -42.20 -2.93
N THR A 534 13.94 -42.33 -2.00
CA THR A 534 14.20 -42.16 -0.58
C THR A 534 14.69 -43.45 0.07
N ASN A 535 15.67 -43.33 0.99
CA ASN A 535 16.21 -44.42 1.78
C ASN A 535 15.21 -44.89 2.85
N LYS A 536 15.23 -46.19 3.13
CA LYS A 536 14.33 -46.81 4.13
C LYS A 536 14.62 -46.30 5.56
N ILE A 537 15.89 -46.13 5.89
CA ILE A 537 16.35 -45.70 7.21
C ILE A 537 16.76 -44.22 7.09
N PRO A 538 16.19 -43.32 7.93
CA PRO A 538 16.60 -41.93 7.94
C PRO A 538 18.02 -41.78 8.47
N ARG A 539 18.85 -40.99 7.79
CA ARG A 539 20.18 -40.62 8.30
C ARG A 539 20.07 -39.76 9.56
N GLN A 540 21.02 -39.91 10.48
CA GLN A 540 21.17 -39.06 11.65
C GLN A 540 21.74 -37.69 11.24
N ILE A 541 21.14 -36.61 11.75
CA ILE A 541 21.56 -35.24 11.45
C ILE A 541 22.67 -34.85 12.42
N PRO A 542 23.81 -34.33 11.95
CA PRO A 542 24.90 -33.88 12.81
C PRO A 542 24.50 -32.65 13.62
N GLU A 543 25.18 -32.40 14.74
CA GLU A 543 24.95 -31.22 15.55
C GLU A 543 25.22 -29.94 14.74
N GLN A 544 24.22 -29.06 14.72
CA GLN A 544 24.26 -27.83 13.95
C GLN A 544 24.90 -26.71 14.76
N ALA A 545 25.67 -25.85 14.09
CA ALA A 545 26.16 -24.62 14.70
C ALA A 545 24.99 -23.75 15.22
N TRP A 546 25.24 -22.95 16.25
CA TRP A 546 24.20 -22.16 16.93
C TRP A 546 23.39 -21.26 15.98
N TYR A 547 24.04 -20.66 14.98
CA TYR A 547 23.40 -19.78 13.99
C TYR A 547 22.61 -20.54 12.91
N MET A 548 22.80 -21.86 12.80
CA MET A 548 22.01 -22.74 11.93
C MET A 548 20.86 -23.42 12.66
N GLN A 549 20.67 -23.15 13.96
CA GLN A 549 19.52 -23.69 14.67
C GLN A 549 18.21 -23.19 14.05
N PRO A 550 17.15 -24.03 14.00
CA PRO A 550 15.94 -23.72 13.27
C PRO A 550 15.30 -22.39 13.65
N VAL A 551 15.14 -22.11 14.94
CA VAL A 551 14.47 -20.90 15.43
C VAL A 551 15.23 -19.64 15.00
N PHE A 552 16.55 -19.62 15.21
CA PHE A 552 17.38 -18.46 14.89
C PHE A 552 17.42 -18.19 13.38
N SER A 553 17.64 -19.24 12.58
CA SER A 553 17.67 -19.17 11.12
C SER A 553 16.33 -18.71 10.54
N ILE A 554 15.21 -19.20 11.08
CA ILE A 554 13.86 -18.78 10.67
C ILE A 554 13.63 -17.29 10.95
N LEU A 555 13.95 -16.81 12.16
CA LEU A 555 13.72 -15.42 12.55
C LEU A 555 14.57 -14.47 11.70
N ILE A 556 15.86 -14.73 11.54
CA ILE A 556 16.74 -13.88 10.71
C ILE A 556 16.25 -13.81 9.26
N GLY A 557 15.81 -14.95 8.71
CA GLY A 557 15.30 -15.00 7.34
C GLY A 557 14.08 -14.09 7.10
N GLY A 558 13.27 -13.83 8.12
CA GLY A 558 12.09 -12.96 8.03
C GLY A 558 12.37 -11.46 8.01
N ILE A 559 13.56 -11.02 8.46
CA ILE A 559 13.91 -9.60 8.57
C ILE A 559 13.98 -8.96 7.18
N LEU A 560 14.57 -9.65 6.20
CA LEU A 560 14.78 -9.10 4.86
C LEU A 560 13.46 -8.91 4.08
N PRO A 561 12.55 -9.90 3.99
CA PRO A 561 11.25 -9.69 3.36
C PRO A 561 10.42 -8.59 4.04
N PHE A 562 10.51 -8.46 5.37
CA PHE A 562 9.85 -7.37 6.08
C PHE A 562 10.46 -6.00 5.75
N GLY A 563 11.78 -5.89 5.74
CA GLY A 563 12.49 -4.66 5.37
C GLY A 563 12.13 -4.16 3.97
N ALA A 564 11.94 -5.08 3.02
CA ALA A 564 11.56 -4.75 1.63
C ALA A 564 10.16 -4.11 1.50
N VAL A 565 9.26 -4.32 2.46
CA VAL A 565 7.89 -3.79 2.43
C VAL A 565 7.60 -2.74 3.50
N PHE A 566 8.55 -2.50 4.40
CA PHE A 566 8.36 -1.68 5.60
C PHE A 566 7.80 -0.28 5.32
N ILE A 567 8.35 0.42 4.32
CA ILE A 567 7.92 1.78 4.00
C ILE A 567 6.53 1.79 3.38
N GLU A 568 6.22 0.88 2.45
CA GLU A 568 4.86 0.79 1.91
C GLU A 568 3.84 0.36 2.95
N LEU A 569 4.23 -0.51 3.88
CA LEU A 569 3.40 -0.87 5.02
C LEU A 569 3.04 0.36 5.86
N PHE A 570 3.98 1.28 6.09
CA PHE A 570 3.69 2.55 6.78
C PHE A 570 2.61 3.36 6.07
N PHE A 571 2.68 3.49 4.75
CA PHE A 571 1.68 4.20 3.96
C PHE A 571 0.33 3.48 3.97
N ILE A 572 0.32 2.16 3.81
CA ILE A 572 -0.91 1.34 3.89
C ILE A 572 -1.58 1.51 5.25
N LEU A 573 -0.82 1.43 6.36
CA LEU A 573 -1.37 1.61 7.70
C LEU A 573 -1.91 3.03 7.91
N THR A 574 -1.20 4.04 7.41
CA THR A 574 -1.65 5.43 7.45
C THR A 574 -2.96 5.61 6.66
N SER A 575 -3.08 4.98 5.49
CA SER A 575 -4.30 5.05 4.70
C SER A 575 -5.48 4.36 5.36
N ILE A 576 -5.28 3.17 5.95
CA ILE A 576 -6.34 2.40 6.61
C ILE A 576 -6.78 3.08 7.92
N TRP A 577 -5.84 3.55 8.75
CA TRP A 577 -6.14 4.01 10.12
C TRP A 577 -6.28 5.52 10.27
N LEU A 578 -5.65 6.32 9.40
CA LEU A 578 -5.73 7.78 9.40
C LEU A 578 -6.58 8.34 8.24
N ASN A 579 -7.28 7.46 7.52
CA ASN A 579 -8.24 7.79 6.46
C ASN A 579 -7.66 8.67 5.33
N GLN A 580 -6.37 8.48 5.04
CA GLN A 580 -5.69 9.10 3.89
C GLN A 580 -5.84 8.21 2.65
N PHE A 581 -6.06 8.80 1.47
CA PHE A 581 -6.20 7.99 0.26
C PHE A 581 -4.86 7.42 -0.19
N TYR A 582 -4.77 6.10 -0.32
CA TYR A 582 -3.68 5.45 -1.03
C TYR A 582 -4.02 5.42 -2.52
N TYR A 583 -3.34 6.24 -3.32
CA TYR A 583 -3.58 6.32 -4.77
C TYR A 583 -2.50 5.61 -5.61
N ILE A 584 -1.42 5.17 -4.96
CA ILE A 584 -0.20 4.77 -5.66
C ILE A 584 -0.18 3.24 -5.92
N PHE A 585 -1.23 2.72 -6.57
CA PHE A 585 -1.34 1.28 -6.90
C PHE A 585 -0.21 0.77 -7.81
N GLY A 586 0.35 1.66 -8.63
CA GLY A 586 1.58 1.43 -9.42
C GLY A 586 2.73 0.90 -8.57
N PHE A 587 2.99 1.58 -7.47
CA PHE A 587 4.13 1.32 -6.60
C PHE A 587 3.86 0.10 -5.73
N LEU A 588 2.61 -0.07 -5.26
CA LEU A 588 2.18 -1.27 -4.54
C LEU A 588 2.46 -2.56 -5.33
N PHE A 589 2.22 -2.58 -6.64
CA PHE A 589 2.52 -3.75 -7.46
C PHE A 589 4.04 -4.01 -7.58
N ILE A 590 4.85 -2.97 -7.76
CA ILE A 590 6.32 -3.11 -7.84
C ILE A 590 6.85 -3.67 -6.52
N VAL A 591 6.41 -3.13 -5.38
CA VAL A 591 6.83 -3.59 -4.06
C VAL A 591 6.32 -5.01 -3.77
N PHE A 592 5.13 -5.37 -4.26
CA PHE A 592 4.65 -6.74 -4.22
C PHE A 592 5.59 -7.70 -4.98
N VAL A 593 6.05 -7.33 -6.18
CA VAL A 593 7.03 -8.15 -6.93
C VAL A 593 8.37 -8.27 -6.20
N ILE A 594 8.88 -7.16 -5.65
CA ILE A 594 10.10 -7.13 -4.83
C ILE A 594 9.95 -8.11 -3.65
N LEU A 595 8.84 -8.05 -2.91
CA LEU A 595 8.55 -8.97 -1.79
C LEU A 595 8.64 -10.45 -2.22
N LEU A 596 8.03 -10.80 -3.35
CA LEU A 596 8.04 -12.19 -3.84
C LEU A 596 9.46 -12.67 -4.14
N ILE A 597 10.27 -11.83 -4.79
CA ILE A 597 11.67 -12.13 -5.10
C ILE A 597 12.48 -12.27 -3.81
N THR A 598 12.38 -11.31 -2.89
CA THR A 598 13.11 -11.36 -1.61
C THR A 598 12.73 -12.61 -0.80
N CYS A 599 11.45 -12.97 -0.74
CA CYS A 599 11.00 -14.20 -0.07
C CYS A 599 11.61 -15.45 -0.72
N ALA A 600 11.62 -15.52 -2.05
CA ALA A 600 12.19 -16.65 -2.76
C ALA A 600 13.70 -16.78 -2.52
N GLU A 601 14.45 -15.69 -2.65
CA GLU A 601 15.90 -15.66 -2.52
C GLU A 601 16.38 -16.03 -1.11
N ILE A 602 15.85 -15.38 -0.08
CA ILE A 602 16.30 -15.64 1.30
C ILE A 602 16.03 -17.09 1.70
N THR A 603 14.89 -17.63 1.26
CA THR A 603 14.53 -19.00 1.58
C THR A 603 15.41 -20.00 0.83
N ILE A 604 15.72 -19.76 -0.45
CA ILE A 604 16.63 -20.60 -1.24
C ILE A 604 18.03 -20.62 -0.59
N VAL A 605 18.58 -19.46 -0.23
CA VAL A 605 19.91 -19.36 0.38
C VAL A 605 19.97 -20.11 1.71
N LEU A 606 19.00 -19.88 2.60
CA LEU A 606 18.97 -20.55 3.90
C LEU A 606 18.71 -22.05 3.78
N CYS A 607 17.84 -22.47 2.85
CA CYS A 607 17.61 -23.88 2.53
C CYS A 607 18.88 -24.54 1.98
N TYR A 608 19.63 -23.85 1.13
CA TYR A 608 20.88 -24.37 0.59
C TYR A 608 21.93 -24.56 1.70
N PHE A 609 22.14 -23.57 2.55
CA PHE A 609 23.06 -23.71 3.68
C PHE A 609 22.63 -24.78 4.69
N GLN A 610 21.32 -24.94 4.91
CA GLN A 610 20.76 -26.03 5.71
C GLN A 610 21.14 -27.40 5.11
N LEU A 611 20.94 -27.59 3.80
CA LEU A 611 21.29 -28.84 3.13
C LEU A 611 22.80 -29.10 3.14
N CYS A 612 23.62 -28.06 2.97
CA CYS A 612 25.08 -28.18 3.11
C CYS A 612 25.51 -28.61 4.52
N SER A 613 24.67 -28.37 5.52
CA SER A 613 24.90 -28.80 6.91
C SER A 613 24.27 -30.17 7.21
N GLU A 614 23.92 -30.95 6.18
CA GLU A 614 23.33 -32.29 6.25
C GLU A 614 21.95 -32.37 6.94
N ASP A 615 21.25 -31.24 7.10
CA ASP A 615 19.89 -31.21 7.61
C ASP A 615 18.88 -31.23 6.45
N TYR A 616 18.19 -32.36 6.27
CA TYR A 616 17.18 -32.54 5.22
C TYR A 616 15.76 -32.08 5.61
N HIS A 617 15.52 -31.54 6.81
CA HIS A 617 14.19 -31.06 7.25
C HIS A 617 13.84 -29.67 6.70
N TRP A 618 13.97 -29.49 5.39
CA TRP A 618 13.83 -28.18 4.76
C TRP A 618 12.36 -27.77 4.52
N TRP A 619 11.41 -28.70 4.43
CA TRP A 619 10.01 -28.42 4.05
C TRP A 619 9.33 -27.32 4.89
N TRP A 620 9.24 -27.53 6.21
CA TRP A 620 8.66 -26.54 7.12
C TRP A 620 9.60 -25.38 7.35
N ARG A 621 10.91 -25.63 7.38
CA ARG A 621 11.90 -24.58 7.59
C ARG A 621 11.87 -23.54 6.48
N ALA A 622 11.73 -23.96 5.22
CA ALA A 622 11.51 -23.08 4.08
C ALA A 622 10.22 -22.25 4.21
N TYR A 623 9.11 -22.90 4.56
CA TYR A 623 7.83 -22.21 4.76
C TYR A 623 7.92 -21.15 5.87
N LEU A 624 8.49 -21.53 7.03
CA LEU A 624 8.56 -20.66 8.21
C LEU A 624 9.58 -19.53 8.04
N THR A 625 10.67 -19.75 7.30
CA THR A 625 11.72 -18.73 7.07
C THR A 625 11.14 -17.48 6.42
N ALA A 626 10.47 -17.60 5.27
CA ALA A 626 9.78 -16.47 4.65
C ALA A 626 8.53 -16.04 5.46
N GLY A 627 7.78 -17.01 5.99
CA GLY A 627 6.57 -16.75 6.79
C GLY A 627 6.82 -15.87 8.03
N SER A 628 7.97 -16.01 8.67
CA SER A 628 8.34 -15.28 9.90
C SER A 628 8.35 -13.76 9.71
N SER A 629 8.45 -13.26 8.48
CA SER A 629 8.26 -11.84 8.13
C SER A 629 6.95 -11.24 8.68
N ALA A 630 5.91 -12.06 8.84
CA ALA A 630 4.64 -11.66 9.45
C ALA A 630 4.75 -11.30 10.95
N LEU A 631 5.69 -11.89 11.68
CA LEU A 631 5.96 -11.54 13.07
C LEU A 631 6.48 -10.10 13.15
N TYR A 632 7.42 -9.74 12.27
CA TYR A 632 7.95 -8.39 12.18
C TYR A 632 6.86 -7.37 11.78
N LEU A 633 5.97 -7.75 10.85
CA LEU A 633 4.78 -6.95 10.52
C LEU A 633 3.91 -6.70 11.75
N PHE A 634 3.65 -7.75 12.54
CA PHE A 634 2.85 -7.62 13.75
C PHE A 634 3.53 -6.74 14.81
N LEU A 635 4.83 -6.95 15.06
CA LEU A 635 5.62 -6.12 15.98
C LEU A 635 5.65 -4.65 15.55
N TYR A 636 5.76 -4.40 14.24
CA TYR A 636 5.67 -3.05 13.71
C TYR A 636 4.28 -2.43 13.92
N SER A 637 3.21 -3.21 13.79
CA SER A 637 1.86 -2.73 14.11
C SER A 637 1.73 -2.30 15.58
N VAL A 638 2.36 -3.03 16.51
CA VAL A 638 2.43 -2.63 17.92
C VAL A 638 3.20 -1.32 18.08
N PHE A 639 4.35 -1.18 17.43
CA PHE A 639 5.12 0.07 17.44
C PHE A 639 4.31 1.24 16.86
N TYR A 640 3.62 1.02 15.74
CA TYR A 640 2.79 2.01 15.06
C TYR A 640 1.64 2.47 15.95
N PHE A 641 0.97 1.54 16.65
CA PHE A 641 -0.09 1.83 17.61
C PHE A 641 0.36 2.83 18.68
N PHE A 642 1.54 2.63 19.28
CA PHE A 642 2.02 3.50 20.37
C PHE A 642 2.67 4.82 19.90
N THR A 643 3.10 4.92 18.65
CA THR A 643 3.87 6.07 18.16
C THR A 643 3.11 6.98 17.21
N LYS A 644 2.12 6.45 16.49
CA LYS A 644 1.38 7.18 15.45
C LYS A 644 -0.12 7.28 15.72
N LEU A 645 -0.71 6.32 16.44
CA LEU A 645 -2.13 6.32 16.73
C LEU A 645 -2.42 6.91 18.11
N GLU A 646 -3.45 7.74 18.20
CA GLU A 646 -3.94 8.34 19.44
C GLU A 646 -5.21 7.61 19.94
N ILE A 647 -5.18 6.27 19.90
CA ILE A 647 -6.33 5.45 20.32
C ILE A 647 -6.34 5.32 21.85
N THR A 648 -7.34 5.91 22.48
CA THR A 648 -7.53 5.87 23.95
C THR A 648 -8.50 4.79 24.41
N LYS A 649 -9.51 4.47 23.59
CA LYS A 649 -10.57 3.51 23.93
C LYS A 649 -10.10 2.07 23.80
N PHE A 650 -10.41 1.25 24.80
CA PHE A 650 -10.05 -0.17 24.84
C PHE A 650 -10.61 -0.97 23.64
N VAL A 651 -11.90 -0.81 23.33
CA VAL A 651 -12.54 -1.52 22.21
C VAL A 651 -11.86 -1.19 20.87
N SER A 652 -11.55 0.08 20.62
CA SER A 652 -10.81 0.51 19.43
C SER A 652 -9.40 -0.11 19.37
N GLY A 653 -8.73 -0.27 20.51
CA GLY A 653 -7.46 -0.98 20.60
C GLY A 653 -7.58 -2.47 20.24
N VAL A 654 -8.61 -3.16 20.76
CA VAL A 654 -8.89 -4.56 20.42
C VAL A 654 -9.22 -4.73 18.93
N LEU A 655 -10.00 -3.80 18.35
CA LEU A 655 -10.27 -3.78 16.92
C LEU A 655 -9.00 -3.65 16.09
N TYR A 656 -8.14 -2.70 16.46
CA TYR A 656 -6.84 -2.51 15.80
C TYR A 656 -6.03 -3.80 15.78
N PHE A 657 -5.75 -4.37 16.95
CA PHE A 657 -4.92 -5.57 17.05
C PHE A 657 -5.59 -6.79 16.41
N GLY A 658 -6.92 -6.92 16.49
CA GLY A 658 -7.66 -7.98 15.84
C GLY A 658 -7.52 -7.95 14.31
N TYR A 659 -7.67 -6.79 13.69
CA TYR A 659 -7.43 -6.64 12.25
C TYR A 659 -5.95 -6.83 11.89
N MET A 660 -5.02 -6.36 12.71
CA MET A 660 -3.59 -6.57 12.46
C MET A 660 -3.18 -8.03 12.57
N ILE A 661 -3.80 -8.82 13.46
CA ILE A 661 -3.61 -10.28 13.52
C ILE A 661 -4.09 -10.94 12.21
N ILE A 662 -5.24 -10.52 11.68
CA ILE A 662 -5.76 -11.02 10.40
C ILE A 662 -4.78 -10.72 9.27
N VAL A 663 -4.28 -9.47 9.18
CA VAL A 663 -3.31 -9.04 8.15
C VAL A 663 -2.00 -9.81 8.29
N SER A 664 -1.44 -9.92 9.49
CA SER A 664 -0.22 -10.70 9.74
C SER A 664 -0.40 -12.18 9.40
N TYR A 665 -1.55 -12.78 9.72
CA TYR A 665 -1.80 -14.18 9.40
C TYR A 665 -1.92 -14.40 7.89
N ALA A 666 -2.61 -13.53 7.16
CA ALA A 666 -2.66 -13.59 5.70
C ALA A 666 -1.26 -13.41 5.08
N PHE A 667 -0.46 -12.50 5.63
CA PHE A 667 0.91 -12.26 5.19
C PHE A 667 1.81 -13.48 5.44
N PHE A 668 1.71 -14.13 6.61
CA PHE A 668 2.43 -15.36 6.95
C PHE A 668 2.13 -16.47 5.92
N VAL A 669 0.85 -16.65 5.61
CA VAL A 669 0.42 -17.71 4.68
C VAL A 669 0.89 -17.44 3.25
N LEU A 670 0.88 -16.18 2.83
CA LEU A 670 1.38 -15.73 1.54
C LEU A 670 2.90 -15.92 1.42
N THR A 671 3.68 -15.27 2.28
CA THR A 671 5.15 -15.26 2.19
C THR A 671 5.74 -16.65 2.42
N GLY A 672 5.19 -17.42 3.36
CA GLY A 672 5.61 -18.80 3.59
C GLY A 672 5.38 -19.72 2.38
N THR A 673 4.28 -19.51 1.65
CA THR A 673 4.00 -20.29 0.43
C THR A 673 4.96 -19.97 -0.71
N ILE A 674 5.35 -18.71 -0.86
CA ILE A 674 6.36 -18.29 -1.85
C ILE A 674 7.73 -18.89 -1.51
N GLY A 675 8.16 -18.79 -0.26
CA GLY A 675 9.40 -19.42 0.21
C GLY A 675 9.40 -20.94 0.00
N PHE A 676 8.29 -21.61 0.34
CA PHE A 676 8.13 -23.05 0.12
C PHE A 676 8.26 -23.44 -1.36
N TYR A 677 7.53 -22.80 -2.28
CA TYR A 677 7.59 -23.17 -3.70
C TYR A 677 8.96 -22.85 -4.32
N ALA A 678 9.61 -21.76 -3.90
CA ALA A 678 10.96 -21.42 -4.31
C ALA A 678 11.95 -22.52 -3.93
N CYS A 679 11.95 -22.94 -2.67
CA CYS A 679 12.78 -24.06 -2.21
C CYS A 679 12.40 -25.38 -2.84
N PHE A 680 11.11 -25.70 -2.97
CA PHE A 680 10.66 -26.92 -3.60
C PHE A 680 11.15 -27.03 -5.04
N TRP A 681 11.10 -25.94 -5.81
CA TRP A 681 11.63 -25.92 -7.17
C TRP A 681 13.16 -26.02 -7.19
N PHE A 682 13.84 -25.27 -6.33
CA PHE A 682 15.30 -25.29 -6.19
C PHE A 682 15.83 -26.68 -5.82
N VAL A 683 15.32 -27.28 -4.75
CA VAL A 683 15.71 -28.61 -4.24
C VAL A 683 15.49 -29.67 -5.32
N ARG A 684 14.33 -29.66 -5.99
CA ARG A 684 14.08 -30.59 -7.10
C ARG A 684 15.06 -30.38 -8.25
N LYS A 685 15.41 -29.13 -8.56
CA LYS A 685 16.32 -28.83 -9.65
C LYS A 685 17.74 -29.33 -9.34
N ILE A 686 18.27 -29.05 -8.15
CA ILE A 686 19.64 -29.48 -7.78
C ILE A 686 19.78 -31.00 -7.71
N TYR A 687 18.77 -31.72 -7.19
CA TYR A 687 18.83 -33.19 -7.12
C TYR A 687 18.50 -33.87 -8.45
N SER A 688 17.72 -33.24 -9.33
CA SER A 688 17.51 -33.75 -10.69
C SER A 688 18.74 -33.66 -11.59
N SER A 689 19.71 -32.81 -11.23
CA SER A 689 20.97 -32.69 -11.97
C SER A 689 22.05 -33.66 -11.48
N VAL A 690 21.85 -34.34 -10.35
CA VAL A 690 22.79 -35.36 -9.88
C VAL A 690 22.48 -36.66 -10.64
N LYS A 691 23.46 -37.17 -11.39
CA LYS A 691 23.38 -38.53 -11.94
C LYS A 691 23.67 -39.49 -10.78
N ILE A 692 22.63 -40.15 -10.29
CA ILE A 692 22.75 -41.21 -9.30
C ILE A 692 22.19 -42.44 -10.00
N ASP A 693 23.08 -43.29 -10.49
CA ASP A 693 22.73 -44.55 -11.18
C ASP A 693 22.16 -45.59 -10.19
#